data_AF-A0A812XLY2-F1
#
_entry.id   AF-A0A812XLY2-F1
#
_cell.length_a   1.000
_cell.length_b   1.000
_cell.length_c   1.000
_cell.angle_alpha   90.00
_cell.angle_beta   90.00
_cell.angle_gamma   90.00
#
_symmetry.space_group_name_H-M   'P 1'
#
loop_
_entity.id
_entity.type
_entity.pdbx_description
1 polymer ?
#
loop_
_entity_poly.entity_id
_entity_poly.type
_entity_poly.pdbx_seq_one_letter_code
_entity_poly.pdbx_strand_id
1 'polypeptide(L)'
;MAVWKPDVLCDGVLASARMQWLVENRGLNAEAAQAHVMSEFPASFGAGRRWNPDESCAGVRAEDRARWLAQNHGMSEVDAQKKVMQEFPQLFILTQEPAQEAGALQTASGTRPPRLGYACGQGELQGSPEVNPPSWPSSVKVLSTASCYDVVDQIYQEMAPLDSQFSSSRYALLFEASPKMHDVDVRVGFYTSVYGLGRKPSDTKIRSVTSTNETPHPELGSLQNFWRSAENFQSNCHPTYTCGGRGGMLWAVSQAAPLRRAVVDDNLCLSYFRLPPEGVKASDPRYPKQGACLEYDGWVKLGYRDPVADFASGGFMANVEVRGTVSFGSQQQFFARNCSAKSWDGGAWSCVFVGCSGAPHREQAEAASKGPVYTSIATSQVIAEKPFIIRETDGRYKLVVPSAMTGRSGTNFEVVEEEMRDFSAVYVAQPSNGAAEINKKLAEGKDVVFAPGIYKLDETIHVQRSCQVLLALGFATLVAPTDSPCIVVKDDAVGVRISGMMLEAPYRPLEATSTESISTVPKALLQWGCGRDVRSDPMVPASWGFLHDCFARVGGQEAPFTVRDELDPTRKPTMRPDSSRALFQSEARCSTMVQIQSPCVVGDNLWLWRADHWLSDRYLVYNHENRCETGLHVGPDARYVTMYGLFVEHTLGDMTYWEGEDGTTFFYQSELPYDAMDADAARKVSTTPFSGSGYRVADSVQRHTAHGVGVYCYFRDYDIIVPAGIRTPDGEGIKFRNAFTKWLNGGPKVFAPESCLLVCEKKYGCIQCVLQKGSRRLGPSTDSNKDKPHFVSA
;
A
#
# COMPACT_ATOMS: atom_id res chain seq x y z
N MET A 1 -38.52 -16.18 0.48
CA MET A 1 -37.66 -17.33 0.86
C MET A 1 -36.60 -17.53 -0.19
N ALA A 2 -35.39 -17.91 0.23
CA ALA A 2 -34.38 -18.42 -0.68
C ALA A 2 -34.78 -19.80 -1.20
N VAL A 3 -34.66 -20.06 -2.50
CA VAL A 3 -34.98 -21.36 -3.12
C VAL A 3 -33.72 -21.95 -3.73
N TRP A 4 -33.40 -23.21 -3.44
CA TRP A 4 -32.25 -23.89 -4.05
C TRP A 4 -32.41 -23.92 -5.56
N LYS A 5 -31.43 -23.37 -6.27
CA LYS A 5 -31.37 -23.39 -7.73
C LYS A 5 -30.02 -23.93 -8.14
N PRO A 6 -29.93 -25.22 -8.55
CA PRO A 6 -28.65 -25.86 -8.87
C PRO A 6 -27.90 -25.16 -10.01
N ASP A 7 -28.63 -24.46 -10.89
CA ASP A 7 -28.08 -23.86 -12.10
C ASP A 7 -27.74 -22.38 -11.95
N VAL A 8 -27.91 -21.81 -10.75
CA VAL A 8 -27.56 -20.41 -10.50
C VAL A 8 -26.06 -20.29 -10.26
N LEU A 9 -25.46 -19.25 -10.83
CA LEU A 9 -24.08 -18.92 -10.61
C LEU A 9 -23.87 -18.32 -9.21
N CYS A 10 -23.00 -18.97 -8.46
CA CYS A 10 -22.47 -18.57 -7.17
C CYS A 10 -20.98 -18.29 -7.39
N ASP A 11 -20.61 -17.01 -7.50
CA ASP A 11 -19.25 -16.59 -7.87
C ASP A 11 -18.73 -17.25 -9.17
N GLY A 12 -19.58 -17.28 -10.20
CA GLY A 12 -19.23 -17.82 -11.52
C GLY A 12 -19.19 -19.35 -11.62
N VAL A 13 -19.54 -20.06 -10.54
CA VAL A 13 -19.68 -21.53 -10.52
C VAL A 13 -21.13 -21.91 -10.26
N LEU A 14 -21.63 -22.96 -10.92
CA LEU A 14 -22.99 -23.44 -10.67
C LEU A 14 -23.15 -23.85 -9.20
N ALA A 15 -24.27 -23.47 -8.59
CA ALA A 15 -24.60 -23.83 -7.22
C ALA A 15 -24.52 -25.35 -6.99
N SER A 16 -24.97 -26.14 -7.96
CA SER A 16 -24.83 -27.60 -7.99
C SER A 16 -23.38 -28.07 -7.91
N ALA A 17 -22.47 -27.47 -8.68
CA ALA A 17 -21.06 -27.81 -8.64
C ALA A 17 -20.42 -27.40 -7.30
N ARG A 18 -20.81 -26.26 -6.73
CA ARG A 18 -20.37 -25.84 -5.39
C ARG A 18 -20.90 -26.76 -4.28
N MET A 19 -22.16 -27.16 -4.36
CA MET A 19 -22.77 -28.12 -3.44
C MET A 19 -22.07 -29.48 -3.53
N GLN A 20 -21.83 -29.97 -4.75
CA GLN A 20 -21.16 -31.25 -4.96
C GLN A 20 -19.74 -31.22 -4.39
N TRP A 21 -19.01 -30.11 -4.56
CA TRP A 21 -17.71 -29.92 -3.93
C TRP A 21 -17.77 -29.99 -2.40
N LEU A 22 -18.79 -29.37 -1.77
CA LEU A 22 -18.97 -29.40 -0.31
C LEU A 22 -19.29 -30.82 0.20
N VAL A 23 -20.07 -31.60 -0.56
CA VAL A 23 -20.33 -33.00 -0.22
C VAL A 23 -19.04 -33.81 -0.28
N GLU A 24 -18.26 -33.67 -1.35
CA GLU A 24 -17.06 -34.47 -1.60
C GLU A 24 -15.87 -34.08 -0.72
N ASN A 25 -15.71 -32.80 -0.38
CA ASN A 25 -14.49 -32.27 0.25
C ASN A 25 -14.69 -31.79 1.69
N ARG A 26 -15.94 -31.61 2.14
CA ARG A 26 -16.26 -31.17 3.51
C ARG A 26 -17.13 -32.18 4.28
N GLY A 27 -17.49 -33.31 3.67
CA GLY A 27 -18.29 -34.37 4.32
C GLY A 27 -19.70 -33.93 4.69
N LEU A 28 -20.20 -32.85 4.08
CA LEU A 28 -21.56 -32.36 4.27
C LEU A 28 -22.53 -33.32 3.54
N ASN A 29 -23.70 -33.56 4.11
CA ASN A 29 -24.77 -34.18 3.33
C ASN A 29 -25.34 -33.17 2.31
N ALA A 30 -26.05 -33.66 1.30
CA ALA A 30 -26.54 -32.84 0.20
C ALA A 30 -27.39 -31.65 0.68
N GLU A 31 -28.23 -31.86 1.69
CA GLU A 31 -29.17 -30.86 2.21
C GLU A 31 -28.44 -29.75 2.97
N ALA A 32 -27.47 -30.12 3.82
CA ALA A 32 -26.60 -29.18 4.51
C ALA A 32 -25.67 -28.43 3.54
N ALA A 33 -25.20 -29.10 2.48
CA ALA A 33 -24.40 -28.46 1.43
C ALA A 33 -25.21 -27.44 0.63
N GLN A 34 -26.47 -27.74 0.28
CA GLN A 34 -27.38 -26.79 -0.37
C GLN A 34 -27.66 -25.59 0.52
N ALA A 35 -28.02 -25.82 1.79
CA ALA A 35 -28.25 -24.75 2.75
C ALA A 35 -27.00 -23.87 2.94
N HIS A 36 -25.81 -24.48 2.94
CA HIS A 36 -24.54 -23.77 3.02
C HIS A 36 -24.33 -22.85 1.81
N VAL A 37 -24.45 -23.38 0.59
CA VAL A 37 -24.33 -22.58 -0.64
C VAL A 37 -25.39 -21.46 -0.69
N MET A 38 -26.61 -21.73 -0.24
CA MET A 38 -27.67 -20.71 -0.21
C MET A 38 -27.42 -19.62 0.82
N SER A 39 -26.80 -19.97 1.95
CA SER A 39 -26.37 -19.00 2.96
C SER A 39 -25.14 -18.18 2.54
N GLU A 40 -24.27 -18.79 1.72
CA GLU A 40 -23.06 -18.16 1.17
C GLU A 40 -23.41 -17.16 0.05
N PHE A 41 -24.46 -17.44 -0.75
CA PHE A 41 -24.87 -16.59 -1.88
C PHE A 41 -26.36 -16.20 -1.85
N PRO A 42 -26.87 -15.56 -0.78
CA PRO A 42 -28.31 -15.34 -0.58
C PRO A 42 -28.96 -14.47 -1.65
N ALA A 43 -28.18 -13.58 -2.29
CA ALA A 43 -28.63 -12.76 -3.42
C ALA A 43 -28.94 -13.60 -4.67
N SER A 44 -28.16 -14.65 -4.91
CA SER A 44 -28.35 -15.61 -6.01
C SER A 44 -29.63 -16.45 -5.84
N PHE A 45 -30.12 -16.57 -4.59
CA PHE A 45 -31.30 -17.38 -4.27
C PHE A 45 -32.54 -16.56 -3.88
N GLY A 46 -32.49 -15.22 -3.99
CA GLY A 46 -33.68 -14.36 -4.04
C GLY A 46 -34.31 -13.99 -2.69
N ALA A 47 -33.52 -13.70 -1.65
CA ALA A 47 -34.07 -13.21 -0.39
C ALA A 47 -34.47 -11.72 -0.43
N GLY A 48 -35.61 -11.35 0.16
CA GLY A 48 -36.21 -10.00 0.13
C GLY A 48 -35.38 -8.96 0.88
N ARG A 49 -35.63 -7.66 0.70
CA ARG A 49 -34.80 -6.58 1.29
C ARG A 49 -35.42 -5.96 2.55
N ARG A 50 -34.63 -5.69 3.61
CA ARG A 50 -35.03 -4.94 4.81
C ARG A 50 -34.03 -3.83 5.11
N TRP A 51 -34.55 -2.67 5.48
CA TRP A 51 -33.78 -1.52 5.94
C TRP A 51 -32.94 -1.88 7.16
N ASN A 52 -31.65 -1.57 7.09
CA ASN A 52 -30.74 -1.60 8.22
C ASN A 52 -30.06 -0.23 8.34
N PRO A 53 -30.43 0.61 9.31
CA PRO A 53 -29.93 1.98 9.41
C PRO A 53 -28.40 2.06 9.55
N ASP A 54 -27.74 1.01 10.03
CA ASP A 54 -26.31 1.02 10.35
C ASP A 54 -25.41 0.53 9.20
N GLU A 55 -25.96 0.15 8.05
CA GLU A 55 -25.15 -0.33 6.90
C GLU A 55 -24.28 0.78 6.31
N SER A 56 -23.05 0.43 5.92
CA SER A 56 -22.13 1.36 5.27
C SER A 56 -22.38 1.42 3.76
N CYS A 57 -23.16 2.41 3.34
CA CYS A 57 -23.48 2.72 1.96
C CYS A 57 -22.40 3.64 1.37
N ALA A 58 -21.38 3.09 0.71
CA ALA A 58 -20.25 3.86 0.15
C ALA A 58 -19.53 4.73 1.20
N GLY A 59 -19.29 4.19 2.40
CA GLY A 59 -18.57 4.88 3.47
C GLY A 59 -19.45 5.80 4.33
N VAL A 60 -20.74 5.96 4.02
CA VAL A 60 -21.72 6.67 4.86
C VAL A 60 -22.75 5.70 5.40
N ARG A 61 -23.17 5.89 6.64
CA ARG A 61 -24.24 5.08 7.25
C ARG A 61 -25.57 5.29 6.52
N ALA A 62 -26.30 4.21 6.27
CA ALA A 62 -27.56 4.20 5.54
C ALA A 62 -28.56 5.24 6.10
N GLU A 63 -28.70 5.29 7.42
CA GLU A 63 -29.53 6.27 8.14
C GLU A 63 -29.18 7.72 7.81
N ASP A 64 -27.89 8.05 7.77
CA ASP A 64 -27.44 9.42 7.51
C ASP A 64 -27.72 9.80 6.05
N ARG A 65 -27.64 8.83 5.13
CA ARG A 65 -28.04 9.02 3.72
C ARG A 65 -29.55 9.22 3.58
N ALA A 66 -30.36 8.45 4.31
CA ALA A 66 -31.81 8.61 4.28
C ALA A 66 -32.24 9.99 4.82
N ARG A 67 -31.63 10.44 5.92
CA ARG A 67 -31.87 11.80 6.45
C ARG A 67 -31.46 12.88 5.48
N TRP A 68 -30.30 12.74 4.83
CA TRP A 68 -29.83 13.69 3.84
C TRP A 68 -30.77 13.80 2.63
N LEU A 69 -31.26 12.67 2.10
CA LEU A 69 -32.24 12.63 1.01
C LEU A 69 -33.57 13.30 1.42
N ALA A 70 -34.01 13.08 2.66
CA ALA A 70 -35.22 13.73 3.17
C ALA A 70 -35.05 15.27 3.25
N GLN A 71 -33.89 15.74 3.71
CA GLN A 71 -33.61 17.16 3.90
C GLN A 71 -33.32 17.92 2.59
N ASN A 72 -32.57 17.32 1.67
CA ASN A 72 -32.04 18.01 0.48
C ASN A 72 -32.85 17.73 -0.79
N HIS A 73 -33.59 16.62 -0.83
CA HIS A 73 -34.43 16.24 -1.97
C HIS A 73 -35.93 16.23 -1.65
N GLY A 74 -36.32 16.73 -0.48
CA GLY A 74 -37.73 16.80 -0.06
C GLY A 74 -38.42 15.44 0.00
N MET A 75 -37.66 14.35 0.16
CA MET A 75 -38.19 12.99 0.22
C MET A 75 -38.83 12.73 1.58
N SER A 76 -39.86 11.88 1.61
CA SER A 76 -40.30 11.30 2.88
C SER A 76 -39.20 10.38 3.42
N GLU A 77 -39.13 10.18 4.74
CA GLU A 77 -38.15 9.28 5.36
C GLU A 77 -38.21 7.87 4.77
N VAL A 78 -39.42 7.37 4.49
CA VAL A 78 -39.64 6.05 3.90
C VAL A 78 -39.15 5.98 2.45
N ASP A 79 -39.38 7.04 1.65
CA ASP A 79 -38.92 7.08 0.26
C ASP A 79 -37.40 7.25 0.18
N ALA A 80 -36.82 7.99 1.12
CA ALA A 80 -35.38 8.11 1.29
C ALA A 80 -34.75 6.76 1.64
N GLN A 81 -35.29 6.02 2.63
CA GLN A 81 -34.82 4.67 2.96
C GLN A 81 -34.93 3.71 1.76
N LYS A 82 -36.06 3.72 1.04
CA LYS A 82 -36.23 2.93 -0.20
C LYS A 82 -35.20 3.29 -1.25
N LYS A 83 -34.92 4.58 -1.43
CA LYS A 83 -33.93 5.07 -2.39
C LYS A 83 -32.52 4.57 -2.03
N VAL A 84 -32.14 4.63 -0.75
CA VAL A 84 -30.88 4.05 -0.26
C VAL A 84 -30.81 2.54 -0.51
N MET A 85 -31.88 1.79 -0.19
CA MET A 85 -31.93 0.35 -0.46
C MET A 85 -31.94 -0.03 -1.95
N GLN A 86 -32.33 0.90 -2.84
CA GLN A 86 -32.24 0.73 -4.29
C GLN A 86 -30.84 1.02 -4.81
N GLU A 87 -30.13 1.96 -4.19
CA GLU A 87 -28.77 2.36 -4.56
C GLU A 87 -27.72 1.37 -4.07
N PHE A 88 -27.96 0.72 -2.92
CA PHE A 88 -27.06 -0.28 -2.35
C PHE A 88 -27.78 -1.62 -2.10
N PRO A 89 -28.35 -2.23 -3.15
CA PRO A 89 -29.27 -3.37 -3.02
C PRO A 89 -28.66 -4.59 -2.31
N GLN A 90 -27.35 -4.76 -2.39
CA GLN A 90 -26.59 -5.85 -1.76
C GLN A 90 -26.48 -5.74 -0.24
N LEU A 91 -26.65 -4.56 0.35
CA LEU A 91 -26.43 -4.33 1.79
C LEU A 91 -27.66 -4.64 2.67
N PHE A 92 -28.83 -4.90 2.07
CA PHE A 92 -30.12 -4.86 2.78
C PHE A 92 -30.95 -6.14 2.64
N ILE A 93 -30.37 -7.34 2.63
CA ILE A 93 -31.09 -8.60 2.34
C ILE A 93 -31.55 -9.32 3.64
N LEU A 94 -32.81 -9.77 3.71
CA LEU A 94 -33.45 -10.53 4.81
C LEU A 94 -33.06 -12.01 4.82
N THR A 95 -32.81 -12.56 6.00
CA THR A 95 -32.71 -14.01 6.22
C THR A 95 -34.04 -14.60 6.77
N GLN A 96 -34.47 -15.74 6.17
CA GLN A 96 -35.41 -16.82 6.60
C GLN A 96 -36.97 -16.82 6.34
N GLU A 97 -37.41 -17.98 5.78
CA GLU A 97 -38.64 -18.85 5.97
C GLU A 97 -40.08 -18.59 5.36
N PRO A 98 -40.88 -19.67 5.07
CA PRO A 98 -42.30 -19.88 4.62
C PRO A 98 -43.23 -18.92 3.87
N ALA A 99 -43.54 -19.17 2.58
CA ALA A 99 -44.90 -19.41 2.00
C ALA A 99 -45.35 -18.61 0.74
N GLN A 100 -45.75 -19.41 -0.27
CA GLN A 100 -46.87 -19.34 -1.23
C GLN A 100 -47.04 -18.25 -2.33
N GLU A 101 -46.84 -18.75 -3.56
CA GLU A 101 -47.64 -18.65 -4.80
C GLU A 101 -47.85 -17.36 -5.63
N ALA A 102 -47.64 -17.59 -6.94
CA ALA A 102 -48.28 -17.07 -8.15
C ALA A 102 -47.76 -15.79 -8.83
N GLY A 103 -47.39 -15.95 -10.11
CA GLY A 103 -47.47 -14.88 -11.12
C GLY A 103 -46.24 -14.73 -12.01
N ALA A 104 -46.19 -15.48 -13.11
CA ALA A 104 -45.19 -15.37 -14.17
C ALA A 104 -45.13 -13.98 -14.80
N LEU A 105 -43.92 -13.46 -15.13
CA LEU A 105 -43.75 -12.68 -16.36
C LEU A 105 -42.29 -12.63 -16.85
N GLN A 106 -42.22 -12.67 -18.17
CA GLN A 106 -41.11 -12.74 -19.12
C GLN A 106 -39.83 -11.94 -18.87
N THR A 107 -38.76 -12.53 -19.40
CA THR A 107 -37.43 -11.99 -19.66
C THR A 107 -37.46 -10.61 -20.30
N ALA A 108 -36.91 -9.62 -19.61
CA ALA A 108 -36.46 -8.36 -20.20
C ALA A 108 -35.04 -8.07 -19.75
N SER A 109 -34.17 -7.88 -20.73
CA SER A 109 -32.87 -7.21 -20.62
C SER A 109 -33.02 -5.91 -19.80
N GLY A 110 -32.38 -5.82 -18.64
CA GLY A 110 -32.39 -4.63 -17.78
C GLY A 110 -30.97 -4.10 -17.61
N THR A 111 -30.58 -3.09 -18.39
CA THR A 111 -30.52 -1.66 -17.98
C THR A 111 -29.50 -1.38 -16.88
N ARG A 112 -28.40 -0.78 -17.35
CA ARG A 112 -27.33 -0.11 -16.60
C ARG A 112 -27.95 0.81 -15.51
N PRO A 113 -27.43 0.79 -14.27
CA PRO A 113 -27.86 1.77 -13.27
C PRO A 113 -27.54 3.20 -13.75
N PRO A 114 -28.36 4.20 -13.38
CA PRO A 114 -28.16 5.58 -13.83
C PRO A 114 -26.84 6.12 -13.28
N ARG A 115 -25.96 6.58 -14.19
CA ARG A 115 -24.77 7.37 -13.86
C ARG A 115 -25.26 8.69 -13.25
N LEU A 116 -25.22 8.83 -11.92
CA LEU A 116 -25.38 10.13 -11.26
C LEU A 116 -24.19 11.01 -11.69
N GLY A 117 -24.49 12.00 -12.51
CA GLY A 117 -23.51 12.84 -13.18
C GLY A 117 -22.77 13.77 -12.23
N TYR A 118 -21.54 13.42 -11.89
CA TYR A 118 -20.44 14.34 -12.13
C TYR A 118 -19.64 13.76 -13.29
N ALA A 119 -20.04 14.12 -14.52
CA ALA A 119 -19.08 14.04 -15.61
C ALA A 119 -18.00 15.05 -15.21
N CYS A 120 -16.80 14.59 -14.94
CA CYS A 120 -15.71 15.51 -14.80
C CYS A 120 -15.42 16.10 -16.18
N GLY A 121 -16.20 17.11 -16.56
CA GLY A 121 -15.95 17.90 -17.75
C GLY A 121 -14.58 18.51 -17.55
N GLN A 122 -13.64 18.19 -18.44
CA GLN A 122 -12.44 18.98 -18.56
C GLN A 122 -12.93 20.41 -18.81
N GLY A 123 -12.84 21.29 -17.81
CA GLY A 123 -13.08 22.71 -18.03
C GLY A 123 -12.23 23.16 -19.21
N GLU A 124 -12.68 24.17 -19.97
CA GLU A 124 -12.00 24.56 -21.21
C GLU A 124 -10.49 24.66 -21.01
N LEU A 125 -9.74 23.86 -21.78
CA LEU A 125 -8.30 23.90 -21.83
C LEU A 125 -7.90 25.28 -22.38
N GLN A 126 -7.04 25.96 -21.64
CA GLN A 126 -6.47 27.23 -22.03
C GLN A 126 -5.05 26.99 -22.56
N GLY A 127 -4.59 27.83 -23.48
CA GLY A 127 -3.27 27.69 -24.10
C GLY A 127 -3.23 26.75 -25.30
N SER A 128 -2.04 26.62 -25.91
CA SER A 128 -1.84 25.78 -27.09
C SER A 128 -1.84 24.29 -26.72
N PRO A 129 -2.32 23.40 -27.61
CA PRO A 129 -2.22 21.95 -27.38
C PRO A 129 -0.76 21.51 -27.27
N GLU A 130 -0.50 20.49 -26.45
CA GLU A 130 0.80 19.83 -26.39
C GLU A 130 1.03 18.91 -27.59
N VAL A 131 2.30 18.57 -27.86
CA VAL A 131 2.67 17.68 -28.97
C VAL A 131 2.32 16.23 -28.61
N ASN A 132 1.71 15.50 -29.54
CA ASN A 132 1.37 14.08 -29.39
C ASN A 132 1.77 13.31 -30.68
N PRO A 133 2.78 12.41 -30.64
CA PRO A 133 3.45 11.86 -29.46
C PRO A 133 4.28 12.87 -28.65
N PRO A 134 4.36 12.74 -27.33
CA PRO A 134 5.20 13.61 -26.50
C PRO A 134 6.69 13.36 -26.78
N SER A 135 7.51 14.38 -26.53
CA SER A 135 8.97 14.24 -26.54
C SER A 135 9.43 13.64 -25.20
N TRP A 136 9.76 12.36 -25.21
CA TRP A 136 10.27 11.66 -24.03
C TRP A 136 11.77 11.95 -23.81
N PRO A 137 12.21 12.23 -22.56
CA PRO A 137 13.63 12.34 -22.26
C PRO A 137 14.30 10.96 -22.27
N SER A 138 15.64 10.94 -22.23
CA SER A 138 16.43 9.71 -22.29
C SER A 138 16.19 8.74 -21.13
N SER A 139 15.64 9.22 -19.99
CA SER A 139 15.24 8.39 -18.85
C SER A 139 13.98 7.56 -19.10
N VAL A 140 13.24 7.85 -20.17
CA VAL A 140 12.09 7.08 -20.63
C VAL A 140 12.51 6.23 -21.83
N LYS A 141 12.36 4.91 -21.71
CA LYS A 141 12.70 3.95 -22.77
C LYS A 141 11.43 3.36 -23.35
N VAL A 142 11.10 3.67 -24.60
CA VAL A 142 9.99 3.02 -25.32
C VAL A 142 10.56 1.78 -26.03
N LEU A 143 10.05 0.60 -25.68
CA LEU A 143 10.66 -0.68 -26.00
C LEU A 143 9.73 -1.52 -26.89
N SER A 144 10.22 -1.88 -28.06
CA SER A 144 9.59 -2.84 -28.97
C SER A 144 10.04 -4.28 -28.68
N THR A 145 9.44 -5.27 -29.35
CA THR A 145 9.90 -6.66 -29.24
C THR A 145 11.30 -6.88 -29.81
N ALA A 146 11.80 -5.98 -30.66
CA ALA A 146 13.11 -6.12 -31.31
C ALA A 146 14.26 -5.46 -30.51
N SER A 147 13.96 -4.61 -29.52
CA SER A 147 14.92 -3.66 -28.97
C SER A 147 14.82 -3.50 -27.45
N CYS A 148 14.50 -4.58 -26.72
CA CYS A 148 14.29 -4.51 -25.27
C CYS A 148 15.43 -5.10 -24.43
N TYR A 149 16.09 -6.17 -24.88
CA TYR A 149 17.04 -6.91 -24.03
C TYR A 149 18.22 -6.05 -23.54
N ASP A 150 19.00 -5.46 -24.46
CA ASP A 150 20.21 -4.72 -24.08
C ASP A 150 19.90 -3.51 -23.20
N VAL A 151 18.78 -2.83 -23.46
CA VAL A 151 18.35 -1.66 -22.68
C VAL A 151 17.95 -2.07 -21.26
N VAL A 152 17.19 -3.17 -21.14
CA VAL A 152 16.78 -3.73 -19.84
C VAL A 152 18.00 -4.17 -19.04
N ASP A 153 18.93 -4.90 -19.66
CA ASP A 153 20.13 -5.39 -18.98
C ASP A 153 21.05 -4.24 -18.54
N GLN A 154 21.26 -3.24 -19.40
CA GLN A 154 22.06 -2.05 -19.07
C GLN A 154 21.47 -1.29 -17.86
N ILE A 155 20.16 -1.01 -17.88
CA ILE A 155 19.51 -0.27 -16.78
C ILE A 155 19.53 -1.10 -15.50
N TYR A 156 19.31 -2.41 -15.60
CA TYR A 156 19.40 -3.28 -14.44
C TYR A 156 20.80 -3.29 -13.84
N GLN A 157 21.86 -3.39 -14.65
CA GLN A 157 23.25 -3.36 -14.16
C GLN A 157 23.58 -2.05 -13.43
N GLU A 158 23.00 -0.93 -13.85
CA GLU A 158 23.14 0.37 -13.18
C GLU A 158 22.34 0.42 -11.86
N MET A 159 21.12 -0.09 -11.87
CA MET A 159 20.14 0.16 -10.81
C MET A 159 19.98 -0.97 -9.78
N ALA A 160 20.52 -2.16 -10.06
CA ALA A 160 20.50 -3.30 -9.13
C ALA A 160 21.47 -3.20 -7.95
N PRO A 161 22.68 -2.60 -8.07
CA PRO A 161 23.61 -2.52 -6.94
C PRO A 161 22.97 -1.84 -5.74
N LEU A 162 23.31 -2.31 -4.54
CA LEU A 162 22.73 -1.78 -3.30
C LEU A 162 23.01 -0.28 -3.10
N ASP A 163 24.16 0.21 -3.58
CA ASP A 163 24.49 1.64 -3.61
C ASP A 163 23.48 2.48 -4.44
N SER A 164 22.81 1.85 -5.41
CA SER A 164 21.80 2.49 -6.24
C SER A 164 20.47 2.71 -5.50
N GLN A 165 20.32 2.19 -4.28
CA GLN A 165 19.22 2.51 -3.37
C GLN A 165 19.08 4.04 -3.21
N PHE A 166 20.16 4.81 -3.17
CA PHE A 166 20.10 6.28 -3.12
C PHE A 166 20.61 6.96 -4.39
N SER A 167 20.59 6.25 -5.52
CA SER A 167 20.97 6.81 -6.82
C SER A 167 20.13 8.05 -7.17
N SER A 168 20.69 8.93 -8.00
CA SER A 168 19.95 10.03 -8.64
C SER A 168 19.32 9.63 -9.98
N SER A 169 19.74 8.49 -10.56
CA SER A 169 19.17 7.93 -11.78
C SER A 169 17.76 7.42 -11.54
N ARG A 170 16.90 7.60 -12.55
CA ARG A 170 15.48 7.22 -12.55
C ARG A 170 15.13 6.71 -13.93
N TYR A 171 14.39 5.60 -14.03
CA TYR A 171 14.05 5.02 -15.32
C TYR A 171 12.59 4.56 -15.42
N ALA A 172 11.98 4.81 -16.58
CA ALA A 172 10.70 4.25 -16.97
C ALA A 172 10.87 3.42 -18.25
N LEU A 173 10.49 2.14 -18.19
CA LEU A 173 10.53 1.19 -19.30
C LEU A 173 9.11 0.98 -19.82
N LEU A 174 8.82 1.51 -21.01
CA LEU A 174 7.49 1.53 -21.62
C LEU A 174 7.46 0.52 -22.75
N PHE A 175 6.88 -0.66 -22.49
CA PHE A 175 6.76 -1.74 -23.47
C PHE A 175 5.55 -1.51 -24.37
N GLU A 176 5.79 -1.50 -25.68
CA GLU A 176 4.73 -1.31 -26.68
C GLU A 176 3.69 -2.44 -26.62
N ALA A 177 2.45 -2.14 -27.02
CA ALA A 177 1.48 -3.20 -27.26
C ALA A 177 1.90 -4.01 -28.50
N SER A 178 1.87 -5.34 -28.40
CA SER A 178 2.31 -6.21 -29.47
C SER A 178 1.60 -7.57 -29.42
N PRO A 179 1.20 -8.14 -30.57
CA PRO A 179 0.73 -9.53 -30.61
C PRO A 179 1.85 -10.53 -30.30
N LYS A 180 3.11 -10.14 -30.51
CA LYS A 180 4.30 -10.92 -30.17
C LYS A 180 4.76 -10.61 -28.75
N MET A 181 5.27 -11.62 -28.05
CA MET A 181 5.86 -11.45 -26.73
C MET A 181 7.19 -10.68 -26.81
N HIS A 182 7.42 -9.78 -25.86
CA HIS A 182 8.74 -9.26 -25.54
C HIS A 182 9.50 -10.36 -24.80
N ASP A 183 10.36 -11.04 -25.53
CA ASP A 183 11.06 -12.23 -25.05
C ASP A 183 12.27 -11.82 -24.19
N VAL A 184 11.99 -11.21 -23.04
CA VAL A 184 12.96 -10.69 -22.07
C VAL A 184 12.47 -10.94 -20.63
N ASP A 185 13.40 -11.27 -19.73
CA ASP A 185 13.16 -11.20 -18.29
C ASP A 185 13.57 -9.81 -17.80
N VAL A 186 12.58 -9.00 -17.44
CA VAL A 186 12.79 -7.62 -16.99
C VAL A 186 13.10 -7.65 -15.50
N ARG A 187 14.38 -7.77 -15.18
CA ARG A 187 14.88 -7.60 -13.82
C ARG A 187 14.81 -6.12 -13.44
N VAL A 188 14.12 -5.81 -12.36
CA VAL A 188 13.79 -4.43 -11.96
C VAL A 188 14.59 -4.05 -10.72
N GLY A 189 15.60 -3.19 -10.89
CA GLY A 189 16.38 -2.62 -9.78
C GLY A 189 15.71 -1.37 -9.17
N PHE A 190 16.47 -0.62 -8.36
CA PHE A 190 16.01 0.61 -7.73
C PHE A 190 15.56 1.67 -8.75
N TYR A 191 14.59 2.50 -8.35
CA TYR A 191 13.95 3.57 -9.10
C TYR A 191 13.64 3.28 -10.57
N THR A 192 13.26 2.04 -10.84
CA THR A 192 12.91 1.57 -12.18
C THR A 192 11.44 1.18 -12.18
N SER A 193 10.70 1.68 -13.16
CA SER A 193 9.27 1.36 -13.33
C SER A 193 9.02 0.75 -14.70
N VAL A 194 8.29 -0.36 -14.73
CA VAL A 194 7.92 -1.09 -15.94
C VAL A 194 6.44 -0.83 -16.26
N TYR A 195 6.15 -0.41 -17.48
CA TYR A 195 4.80 -0.11 -17.95
C TYR A 195 4.53 -0.83 -19.27
N GLY A 196 3.39 -1.50 -19.41
CA GLY A 196 2.85 -1.80 -20.73
C GLY A 196 1.98 -0.66 -21.27
N LEU A 197 2.08 -0.40 -22.58
CA LEU A 197 1.36 0.67 -23.27
C LEU A 197 0.04 0.23 -23.90
N GLY A 198 -0.39 -1.01 -23.64
CA GLY A 198 -1.66 -1.56 -24.10
C GLY A 198 -2.88 -1.01 -23.38
N ARG A 199 -4.08 -1.16 -23.97
CA ARG A 199 -5.33 -0.79 -23.29
C ARG A 199 -5.59 -1.73 -22.11
N LYS A 200 -5.21 -3.00 -22.24
CA LYS A 200 -5.28 -4.02 -21.17
C LYS A 200 -3.95 -4.78 -21.06
N PRO A 201 -3.70 -5.49 -19.94
CA PRO A 201 -2.42 -6.17 -19.71
C PRO A 201 -2.05 -7.17 -20.82
N SER A 202 -3.03 -7.88 -21.37
CA SER A 202 -2.81 -8.89 -22.42
C SER A 202 -2.32 -8.32 -23.76
N ASP A 203 -2.40 -7.00 -23.95
CA ASP A 203 -1.93 -6.33 -25.16
C ASP A 203 -0.40 -6.13 -25.12
N THR A 204 0.21 -6.15 -23.93
CA THR A 204 1.66 -6.08 -23.72
C THR A 204 2.14 -7.32 -22.99
N LYS A 205 2.65 -8.29 -23.75
CA LYS A 205 3.14 -9.57 -23.22
C LYS A 205 4.64 -9.53 -23.01
N ILE A 206 5.10 -9.74 -21.79
CA ILE A 206 6.52 -9.79 -21.42
C ILE A 206 6.80 -11.21 -20.91
N ARG A 207 7.94 -11.82 -21.23
CA ARG A 207 8.24 -13.18 -20.76
C ARG A 207 8.18 -13.24 -19.23
N SER A 208 8.90 -12.36 -18.55
CA SER A 208 8.85 -12.23 -17.09
C SER A 208 9.22 -10.82 -16.65
N VAL A 209 8.71 -10.40 -15.50
CA VAL A 209 9.11 -9.17 -14.79
C VAL A 209 9.48 -9.59 -13.38
N THR A 210 10.70 -9.28 -12.97
CA THR A 210 11.31 -9.90 -11.80
C THR A 210 11.93 -8.88 -10.86
N SER A 211 11.78 -9.10 -9.56
CA SER A 211 12.58 -8.46 -8.51
C SER A 211 13.28 -9.53 -7.68
N THR A 212 14.62 -9.52 -7.66
CA THR A 212 15.46 -10.50 -6.94
C THR A 212 16.10 -9.91 -5.69
N ASN A 213 16.65 -10.73 -4.80
CA ASN A 213 17.53 -10.26 -3.73
C ASN A 213 18.84 -9.71 -4.34
N GLU A 214 19.06 -8.42 -4.21
CA GLU A 214 20.15 -7.65 -4.84
C GLU A 214 21.30 -7.33 -3.86
N THR A 215 21.22 -7.85 -2.63
CA THR A 215 22.18 -7.49 -1.57
C THR A 215 23.44 -8.38 -1.63
N PRO A 216 24.65 -7.81 -1.41
CA PRO A 216 25.85 -8.59 -1.12
C PRO A 216 25.77 -9.27 0.27
N HIS A 217 24.74 -8.93 1.04
CA HIS A 217 24.35 -9.43 2.35
C HIS A 217 23.14 -10.36 2.25
N PRO A 218 23.30 -11.57 1.70
CA PRO A 218 22.20 -12.52 1.51
C PRO A 218 21.36 -12.71 2.77
N GLU A 219 21.94 -12.62 3.98
CA GLU A 219 21.24 -12.62 5.25
C GLU A 219 20.06 -11.63 5.35
N LEU A 220 20.10 -10.49 4.64
CA LEU A 220 19.05 -9.46 4.65
C LEU A 220 17.83 -9.84 3.79
N GLY A 221 17.95 -10.81 2.89
CA GLY A 221 16.86 -11.15 1.99
C GLY A 221 16.47 -9.95 1.11
N SER A 222 15.16 -9.74 0.94
CA SER A 222 14.56 -8.63 0.19
C SER A 222 14.13 -7.46 1.07
N LEU A 223 14.61 -7.35 2.32
CA LEU A 223 14.21 -6.30 3.26
C LEU A 223 14.45 -4.86 2.74
N GLN A 224 15.38 -4.68 1.81
CA GLN A 224 15.71 -3.38 1.21
C GLN A 224 15.35 -3.26 -0.27
N ASN A 225 14.58 -4.20 -0.83
CA ASN A 225 14.14 -4.15 -2.23
C ASN A 225 13.00 -3.14 -2.40
N PHE A 226 13.35 -1.86 -2.32
CA PHE A 226 12.43 -0.71 -2.39
C PHE A 226 12.34 -0.11 -3.80
N TRP A 227 11.48 0.91 -3.91
CA TRP A 227 11.40 1.89 -5.00
C TRP A 227 11.46 1.29 -6.41
N ARG A 228 10.60 0.33 -6.69
CA ARG A 228 10.46 -0.30 -8.01
C ARG A 228 9.00 -0.52 -8.34
N SER A 229 8.60 -0.55 -9.60
CA SER A 229 7.18 -0.81 -9.92
C SER A 229 7.01 -1.54 -11.23
N ALA A 230 5.88 -2.24 -11.36
CA ALA A 230 5.50 -2.87 -12.62
C ALA A 230 3.97 -2.79 -12.81
N GLU A 231 3.54 -2.39 -14.00
CA GLU A 231 2.12 -2.20 -14.31
C GLU A 231 1.74 -2.48 -15.76
N ASN A 232 0.51 -2.98 -15.96
CA ASN A 232 -0.17 -3.10 -17.26
C ASN A 232 0.48 -4.08 -18.25
N PHE A 233 0.83 -5.28 -17.78
CA PHE A 233 1.45 -6.32 -18.62
C PHE A 233 0.90 -7.72 -18.31
N GLN A 234 0.99 -8.61 -19.30
CA GLN A 234 0.83 -10.04 -19.09
C GLN A 234 2.22 -10.70 -19.05
N SER A 235 2.46 -11.53 -18.04
CA SER A 235 3.67 -12.32 -17.86
C SER A 235 3.40 -13.80 -18.05
N ASN A 236 4.23 -14.42 -18.89
CA ASN A 236 4.24 -15.87 -19.11
C ASN A 236 5.13 -16.62 -18.11
N CYS A 237 5.72 -15.89 -17.16
CA CYS A 237 6.65 -16.36 -16.15
C CYS A 237 7.98 -16.88 -16.72
N HIS A 238 8.99 -16.95 -15.85
CA HIS A 238 10.28 -17.53 -16.18
C HIS A 238 10.39 -18.93 -15.55
N PRO A 239 10.82 -19.96 -16.30
CA PRO A 239 10.84 -21.34 -15.79
C PRO A 239 11.82 -21.54 -14.62
N THR A 240 12.80 -20.65 -14.43
CA THR A 240 13.82 -20.79 -13.37
C THR A 240 13.36 -20.29 -12.00
N TYR A 241 12.39 -19.36 -11.93
CA TYR A 241 11.90 -18.88 -10.65
C TYR A 241 10.84 -19.84 -10.12
N THR A 242 11.06 -20.38 -8.92
CA THR A 242 10.15 -21.37 -8.34
C THR A 242 9.55 -20.92 -7.02
N CYS A 243 8.23 -21.10 -6.86
CA CYS A 243 7.51 -20.87 -5.61
C CYS A 243 7.40 -22.21 -4.86
N GLY A 244 8.42 -22.57 -4.08
CA GLY A 244 8.45 -23.87 -3.41
C GLY A 244 8.48 -25.05 -4.39
N GLY A 245 9.25 -24.93 -5.48
CA GLY A 245 9.45 -25.99 -6.48
C GLY A 245 8.49 -25.98 -7.68
N ARG A 246 7.63 -24.97 -7.84
CA ARG A 246 6.78 -24.76 -9.04
C ARG A 246 7.16 -23.47 -9.76
N GLY A 247 7.26 -23.47 -11.09
CA GLY A 247 7.62 -22.29 -11.90
C GLY A 247 6.70 -21.08 -11.67
N GLY A 248 7.20 -19.86 -11.85
CA GLY A 248 6.41 -18.64 -11.63
C GLY A 248 7.14 -17.33 -11.95
N MET A 249 6.46 -16.21 -11.70
CA MET A 249 7.04 -14.87 -11.71
C MET A 249 7.50 -14.52 -10.30
N LEU A 250 8.72 -13.99 -10.15
CA LEU A 250 9.28 -13.62 -8.85
C LEU A 250 9.19 -12.11 -8.63
N TRP A 251 8.46 -11.68 -7.61
CA TRP A 251 8.38 -10.30 -7.18
C TRP A 251 8.76 -10.19 -5.70
N ALA A 252 10.02 -10.49 -5.40
CA ALA A 252 10.55 -10.42 -4.03
C ALA A 252 10.92 -8.97 -3.69
N VAL A 253 10.06 -8.33 -2.90
CA VAL A 253 10.10 -6.89 -2.63
C VAL A 253 9.74 -6.57 -1.18
N SER A 254 10.09 -5.35 -0.75
CA SER A 254 9.61 -4.74 0.49
C SER A 254 8.69 -3.54 0.19
N GLN A 255 8.72 -2.46 1.00
CA GLN A 255 7.84 -1.30 0.85
C GLN A 255 8.09 -0.52 -0.48
N ALA A 256 7.10 0.28 -0.89
CA ALA A 256 7.10 1.08 -2.14
C ALA A 256 7.48 0.31 -3.41
N ALA A 257 7.00 -0.93 -3.52
CA ALA A 257 7.23 -1.80 -4.66
C ALA A 257 5.94 -2.33 -5.33
N PRO A 258 5.04 -1.45 -5.82
CA PRO A 258 3.73 -1.86 -6.30
C PRO A 258 3.79 -2.74 -7.55
N LEU A 259 3.01 -3.83 -7.53
CA LEU A 259 2.60 -4.57 -8.71
C LEU A 259 1.13 -4.27 -9.01
N ARG A 260 0.85 -3.66 -10.16
CA ARG A 260 -0.50 -3.23 -10.53
C ARG A 260 -0.93 -3.76 -11.89
N ARG A 261 -2.25 -3.93 -12.08
CA ARG A 261 -2.85 -4.14 -13.41
C ARG A 261 -2.10 -5.20 -14.24
N ALA A 262 -1.85 -6.38 -13.68
CA ALA A 262 -1.02 -7.39 -14.32
C ALA A 262 -1.76 -8.72 -14.44
N VAL A 263 -1.38 -9.52 -15.44
CA VAL A 263 -1.82 -10.92 -15.57
C VAL A 263 -0.58 -11.80 -15.47
N VAL A 264 -0.55 -12.71 -14.51
CA VAL A 264 0.51 -13.70 -14.32
C VAL A 264 -0.06 -15.06 -14.70
N ASP A 265 0.47 -15.66 -15.77
CA ASP A 265 -0.07 -16.89 -16.35
C ASP A 265 0.14 -18.14 -15.48
N ASP A 266 1.08 -18.09 -14.53
CA ASP A 266 1.37 -19.17 -13.58
C ASP A 266 1.42 -18.63 -12.13
N ASN A 267 2.32 -19.15 -11.29
CA ASN A 267 2.47 -18.75 -9.90
C ASN A 267 3.17 -17.37 -9.77
N LEU A 268 2.88 -16.68 -8.67
CA LEU A 268 3.56 -15.44 -8.26
C LEU A 268 4.28 -15.69 -6.93
N CYS A 269 5.60 -15.56 -6.89
CA CYS A 269 6.38 -15.69 -5.66
C CYS A 269 6.73 -14.31 -5.11
N LEU A 270 6.42 -14.05 -3.85
CA LEU A 270 6.69 -12.76 -3.18
C LEU A 270 7.91 -12.80 -2.25
N SER A 271 8.54 -13.97 -2.11
CA SER A 271 9.83 -14.14 -1.43
C SER A 271 10.77 -14.93 -2.33
N TYR A 272 12.07 -14.63 -2.19
CA TYR A 272 13.12 -15.46 -2.76
C TYR A 272 13.27 -16.74 -1.93
N PHE A 273 13.50 -17.89 -2.57
CA PHE A 273 13.71 -19.16 -1.87
C PHE A 273 15.14 -19.65 -2.10
N ARG A 274 15.89 -19.93 -1.03
CA ARG A 274 17.26 -20.47 -1.05
C ARG A 274 17.33 -21.92 -0.55
N LEU A 275 18.32 -22.66 -1.03
CA LEU A 275 18.71 -23.96 -0.46
C LEU A 275 19.77 -23.77 0.64
N PRO A 276 19.81 -24.65 1.67
CA PRO A 276 20.96 -24.75 2.58
C PRO A 276 22.20 -25.31 1.84
N PRO A 277 23.43 -24.99 2.28
CA PRO A 277 24.67 -25.51 1.67
C PRO A 277 24.75 -27.05 1.68
N GLU A 278 25.53 -27.63 0.76
CA GLU A 278 25.77 -29.09 0.73
C GLU A 278 26.22 -29.63 2.10
N GLY A 279 25.53 -30.65 2.59
CA GLY A 279 25.81 -31.29 3.88
C GLY A 279 25.13 -30.67 5.11
N VAL A 280 24.42 -29.55 4.96
CA VAL A 280 23.67 -28.91 6.07
C VAL A 280 22.18 -29.29 5.97
N LYS A 281 21.65 -29.94 6.99
CA LYS A 281 20.21 -30.26 7.06
C LYS A 281 19.40 -28.96 7.23
N ALA A 282 18.27 -28.83 6.54
CA ALA A 282 17.34 -27.70 6.70
C ALA A 282 16.85 -27.47 8.16
N SER A 283 17.07 -28.45 9.05
CA SER A 283 16.78 -28.39 10.48
C SER A 283 17.96 -27.91 11.36
N ASP A 284 19.13 -27.55 10.80
CA ASP A 284 20.28 -27.04 11.58
C ASP A 284 20.09 -25.54 11.87
N PRO A 285 19.98 -25.13 13.16
CA PRO A 285 19.70 -23.74 13.53
C PRO A 285 20.86 -22.75 13.29
N ARG A 286 22.00 -23.19 12.69
CA ARG A 286 23.24 -22.39 12.57
C ARG A 286 23.53 -21.79 11.19
N TYR A 287 22.73 -22.02 10.14
CA TYR A 287 23.03 -21.60 8.75
C TYR A 287 21.75 -21.28 7.95
N PRO A 288 21.81 -20.33 6.97
CA PRO A 288 22.41 -20.63 5.66
C PRO A 288 23.43 -19.58 5.21
N LYS A 289 24.60 -19.99 4.68
CA LYS A 289 25.54 -19.08 4.01
C LYS A 289 25.70 -19.42 2.53
N GLN A 290 25.31 -18.43 1.72
CA GLN A 290 25.77 -18.01 0.37
C GLN A 290 25.86 -19.00 -0.80
N GLY A 291 25.16 -18.62 -1.89
CA GLY A 291 25.72 -18.55 -3.25
C GLY A 291 25.73 -19.83 -4.10
N ALA A 292 24.67 -20.04 -4.89
CA ALA A 292 24.73 -20.53 -6.28
C ALA A 292 23.29 -20.69 -6.82
N CYS A 293 22.99 -20.06 -7.95
CA CYS A 293 21.81 -20.40 -8.76
C CYS A 293 22.19 -21.56 -9.69
N LEU A 294 21.54 -22.72 -9.57
CA LEU A 294 21.58 -23.76 -10.62
C LEU A 294 20.15 -24.14 -11.03
N GLU A 295 20.02 -24.72 -12.23
CA GLU A 295 18.76 -25.12 -12.88
C GLU A 295 18.07 -26.32 -12.20
N TYR A 296 16.74 -26.29 -12.12
CA TYR A 296 15.85 -27.27 -11.44
C TYR A 296 16.17 -28.76 -11.73
N ASP A 297 16.56 -29.11 -12.96
CA ASP A 297 16.81 -30.50 -13.40
C ASP A 297 18.06 -31.15 -12.80
N GLY A 298 19.02 -30.35 -12.30
CA GLY A 298 20.16 -30.87 -11.53
C GLY A 298 19.78 -31.31 -10.12
N TRP A 299 18.71 -30.74 -9.55
CA TRP A 299 18.42 -30.81 -8.11
C TRP A 299 17.58 -32.02 -7.68
N VAL A 300 16.67 -32.48 -8.55
CA VAL A 300 15.88 -33.72 -8.31
C VAL A 300 16.80 -34.94 -8.27
N LYS A 301 17.92 -34.91 -9.00
CA LYS A 301 18.94 -35.97 -8.98
C LYS A 301 19.76 -36.02 -7.68
N LEU A 302 19.71 -34.99 -6.83
CA LEU A 302 20.53 -34.86 -5.62
C LEU A 302 19.77 -35.01 -4.27
N GLY A 303 18.44 -35.18 -4.29
CA GLY A 303 17.67 -35.69 -3.13
C GLY A 303 17.32 -34.69 -2.00
N TYR A 304 17.43 -33.38 -2.20
CA TYR A 304 17.02 -32.35 -1.21
C TYR A 304 15.50 -32.13 -1.17
N ARG A 305 14.90 -31.89 0.02
CA ARG A 305 13.44 -31.90 0.21
C ARG A 305 12.72 -30.58 0.49
N ASP A 306 13.31 -29.49 1.01
CA ASP A 306 12.53 -28.25 1.26
C ASP A 306 13.38 -26.95 1.17
N PRO A 307 12.99 -25.96 0.35
CA PRO A 307 13.64 -24.64 0.27
C PRO A 307 13.19 -23.66 1.38
N VAL A 308 14.05 -22.73 1.79
CA VAL A 308 13.78 -21.71 2.84
C VAL A 308 13.56 -20.33 2.20
N ALA A 309 12.49 -19.63 2.60
CA ALA A 309 12.18 -18.30 2.10
C ALA A 309 13.00 -17.18 2.80
N ASP A 310 13.59 -16.28 2.02
CA ASP A 310 14.36 -15.12 2.48
C ASP A 310 13.46 -14.03 3.05
N PHE A 311 13.97 -13.32 4.08
CA PHE A 311 13.24 -12.22 4.71
C PHE A 311 12.74 -11.21 3.69
N ALA A 312 11.49 -10.77 3.84
CA ALA A 312 10.87 -9.75 3.02
C ALA A 312 9.83 -9.00 3.87
N SER A 313 9.74 -7.68 3.68
CA SER A 313 8.84 -6.78 4.44
C SER A 313 7.94 -6.00 3.48
N GLY A 314 7.42 -6.72 2.48
CA GLY A 314 6.45 -6.20 1.53
C GLY A 314 5.09 -5.93 2.18
N GLY A 315 4.09 -5.59 1.40
CA GLY A 315 4.14 -5.24 0.00
C GLY A 315 2.73 -4.94 -0.49
N PHE A 316 2.62 -4.46 -1.71
CA PHE A 316 1.36 -4.00 -2.26
C PHE A 316 1.13 -4.59 -3.65
N MET A 317 -0.07 -5.12 -3.89
CA MET A 317 -0.54 -5.34 -5.25
C MET A 317 -2.02 -5.01 -5.43
N ALA A 318 -2.37 -4.53 -6.61
CA ALA A 318 -3.75 -4.15 -6.92
C ALA A 318 -4.13 -4.46 -8.36
N ASN A 319 -5.36 -4.95 -8.55
CA ASN A 319 -5.88 -5.27 -9.89
C ASN A 319 -4.97 -6.28 -10.63
N VAL A 320 -4.52 -7.33 -9.93
CA VAL A 320 -3.64 -8.36 -10.49
C VAL A 320 -4.38 -9.69 -10.59
N GLU A 321 -4.31 -10.33 -11.75
CA GLU A 321 -4.80 -11.70 -11.98
C GLU A 321 -3.60 -12.66 -11.96
N VAL A 322 -3.63 -13.65 -11.08
CA VAL A 322 -2.64 -14.72 -11.00
C VAL A 322 -3.34 -16.04 -11.28
N ARG A 323 -3.05 -16.68 -12.40
CA ARG A 323 -3.74 -17.94 -12.77
C ARG A 323 -3.27 -19.13 -11.95
N GLY A 324 -2.08 -19.03 -11.35
CA GLY A 324 -1.55 -19.98 -10.38
C GLY A 324 -1.77 -19.56 -8.93
N THR A 325 -0.82 -19.93 -8.08
CA THR A 325 -0.79 -19.61 -6.65
C THR A 325 0.02 -18.34 -6.40
N VAL A 326 -0.48 -17.46 -5.54
CA VAL A 326 0.33 -16.42 -4.92
C VAL A 326 1.01 -17.02 -3.68
N SER A 327 2.34 -17.10 -3.71
CA SER A 327 3.16 -17.63 -2.63
C SER A 327 3.87 -16.49 -1.91
N PHE A 328 3.45 -16.25 -0.66
CA PHE A 328 4.01 -15.21 0.19
C PHE A 328 5.39 -15.58 0.77
N GLY A 329 5.74 -16.86 0.83
CA GLY A 329 6.96 -17.30 1.52
C GLY A 329 7.03 -16.76 2.95
N SER A 330 8.10 -16.02 3.27
CA SER A 330 8.35 -15.41 4.57
C SER A 330 8.04 -13.91 4.62
N GLN A 331 7.28 -13.38 3.66
CA GLN A 331 6.74 -12.02 3.72
C GLN A 331 6.12 -11.75 5.09
N GLN A 332 6.66 -10.76 5.80
CA GLN A 332 6.23 -10.37 7.14
C GLN A 332 4.76 -9.96 7.13
N GLN A 333 4.40 -9.11 6.18
CA GLN A 333 3.05 -8.66 5.92
C GLN A 333 2.84 -8.47 4.42
N PHE A 334 1.58 -8.30 3.98
CA PHE A 334 1.28 -7.94 2.60
C PHE A 334 -0.15 -7.42 2.45
N PHE A 335 -0.37 -6.46 1.53
CA PHE A 335 -1.69 -5.97 1.17
C PHE A 335 -2.02 -6.26 -0.30
N ALA A 336 -3.18 -6.86 -0.55
CA ALA A 336 -3.70 -7.10 -1.88
C ALA A 336 -5.14 -6.59 -2.00
N ARG A 337 -5.46 -5.91 -3.09
CA ARG A 337 -6.84 -5.50 -3.38
C ARG A 337 -7.28 -5.69 -4.82
N ASN A 338 -8.55 -6.02 -5.02
CA ASN A 338 -9.15 -6.24 -6.34
C ASN A 338 -8.33 -7.22 -7.19
N CYS A 339 -7.75 -8.25 -6.56
CA CYS A 339 -6.93 -9.26 -7.24
C CYS A 339 -7.72 -10.56 -7.42
N SER A 340 -7.26 -11.39 -8.34
CA SER A 340 -7.77 -12.75 -8.51
C SER A 340 -6.61 -13.72 -8.47
N ALA A 341 -6.72 -14.79 -7.68
CA ALA A 341 -5.78 -15.90 -7.75
C ALA A 341 -6.48 -17.24 -7.55
N LYS A 342 -5.91 -18.31 -8.13
CA LYS A 342 -6.40 -19.67 -7.91
C LYS A 342 -6.29 -20.06 -6.43
N SER A 343 -5.19 -19.69 -5.80
CA SER A 343 -4.94 -19.91 -4.37
C SER A 343 -3.90 -18.94 -3.83
N TRP A 344 -3.88 -18.81 -2.50
CA TRP A 344 -3.00 -17.93 -1.75
C TRP A 344 -2.36 -18.74 -0.62
N ASP A 345 -1.05 -18.66 -0.49
CA ASP A 345 -0.30 -19.55 0.41
C ASP A 345 0.90 -18.87 1.08
N GLY A 346 1.14 -19.16 2.35
CA GLY A 346 2.25 -18.64 3.15
C GLY A 346 2.02 -17.28 3.81
N GLY A 347 3.11 -16.60 4.16
CA GLY A 347 3.10 -15.32 4.88
C GLY A 347 3.30 -15.51 6.38
N ALA A 348 3.65 -14.44 7.09
CA ALA A 348 4.04 -14.52 8.49
C ALA A 348 3.03 -13.87 9.44
N TRP A 349 2.94 -12.54 9.49
CA TRP A 349 2.27 -11.82 10.57
C TRP A 349 0.93 -11.23 10.18
N SER A 350 0.81 -10.62 8.99
CA SER A 350 -0.46 -10.00 8.56
C SER A 350 -0.58 -9.90 7.04
N CYS A 351 -1.45 -10.70 6.43
CA CYS A 351 -1.84 -10.51 5.03
C CYS A 351 -3.29 -10.04 4.97
N VAL A 352 -3.53 -8.92 4.30
CA VAL A 352 -4.85 -8.29 4.20
C VAL A 352 -5.30 -8.28 2.75
N PHE A 353 -6.52 -8.74 2.53
CA PHE A 353 -7.15 -8.91 1.23
C PHE A 353 -8.45 -8.11 1.17
N VAL A 354 -8.61 -7.26 0.16
CA VAL A 354 -9.83 -6.46 -0.03
C VAL A 354 -10.34 -6.64 -1.45
N GLY A 355 -11.50 -7.27 -1.63
CA GLY A 355 -12.02 -7.55 -2.96
C GLY A 355 -11.17 -8.57 -3.73
N CYS A 356 -10.49 -9.49 -3.05
CA CYS A 356 -9.67 -10.50 -3.69
C CYS A 356 -10.39 -11.84 -3.78
N SER A 357 -10.49 -12.41 -4.98
CA SER A 357 -11.05 -13.75 -5.16
C SER A 357 -10.02 -14.84 -4.82
N GLY A 358 -10.53 -15.98 -4.33
CA GLY A 358 -9.70 -17.09 -3.85
C GLY A 358 -9.01 -16.84 -2.51
N ALA A 359 -9.09 -15.63 -1.95
CA ALA A 359 -8.44 -15.27 -0.70
C ALA A 359 -9.01 -16.10 0.48
N PRO A 360 -8.16 -16.63 1.37
CA PRO A 360 -8.62 -17.44 2.49
C PRO A 360 -9.39 -16.60 3.51
N HIS A 361 -10.48 -17.13 4.05
CA HIS A 361 -11.10 -16.62 5.26
C HIS A 361 -10.51 -17.35 6.46
N ARG A 362 -9.53 -16.74 7.13
CA ARG A 362 -8.99 -17.25 8.39
C ARG A 362 -9.02 -16.15 9.45
N GLU A 363 -10.16 -16.01 10.12
CA GLU A 363 -10.27 -15.08 11.23
C GLU A 363 -9.44 -15.56 12.43
N GLN A 364 -9.00 -14.62 13.26
CA GLN A 364 -8.08 -14.79 14.39
C GLN A 364 -8.45 -15.93 15.37
N ALA A 365 -9.71 -16.40 15.36
CA ALA A 365 -10.26 -17.31 16.34
C ALA A 365 -9.73 -18.77 16.29
N GLU A 366 -8.99 -19.18 15.25
CA GLU A 366 -8.47 -20.57 15.15
C GLU A 366 -6.94 -20.70 15.10
N ALA A 367 -6.17 -19.61 15.10
CA ALA A 367 -4.74 -19.66 14.79
C ALA A 367 -3.84 -19.18 15.93
N ALA A 368 -4.20 -19.50 17.17
CA ALA A 368 -3.44 -19.13 18.36
C ALA A 368 -1.99 -19.68 18.40
N SER A 369 -1.49 -20.47 17.44
CA SER A 369 -0.13 -21.00 17.53
C SER A 369 0.66 -21.33 16.25
N LYS A 370 0.11 -21.46 15.02
CA LYS A 370 0.89 -22.06 13.91
C LYS A 370 0.59 -21.60 12.47
N GLY A 371 0.42 -20.31 12.19
CA GLY A 371 0.32 -19.86 10.78
C GLY A 371 0.02 -18.37 10.55
N PRO A 372 -0.02 -17.93 9.28
CA PRO A 372 -0.29 -16.54 8.90
C PRO A 372 -1.66 -16.05 9.37
N VAL A 373 -1.74 -14.77 9.71
CA VAL A 373 -3.01 -14.08 9.99
C VAL A 373 -3.53 -13.46 8.70
N TYR A 374 -4.74 -13.87 8.31
CA TYR A 374 -5.41 -13.36 7.12
C TYR A 374 -6.60 -12.46 7.49
N THR A 375 -6.67 -11.29 6.88
CA THR A 375 -7.83 -10.40 6.99
C THR A 375 -8.46 -10.24 5.63
N SER A 376 -9.62 -10.87 5.42
CA SER A 376 -10.28 -10.86 4.12
C SER A 376 -11.58 -10.06 4.19
N ILE A 377 -11.71 -9.10 3.29
CA ILE A 377 -12.86 -8.20 3.15
C ILE A 377 -13.38 -8.36 1.73
N ALA A 378 -14.69 -8.60 1.61
CA ALA A 378 -15.30 -9.03 0.35
C ALA A 378 -15.22 -7.99 -0.78
N THR A 379 -15.27 -6.71 -0.44
CA THR A 379 -15.23 -5.63 -1.43
C THR A 379 -14.42 -4.43 -0.93
N SER A 380 -13.79 -3.72 -1.85
CA SER A 380 -13.30 -2.37 -1.58
C SER A 380 -14.49 -1.41 -1.39
N GLN A 381 -14.29 -0.38 -0.58
CA GLN A 381 -15.26 0.72 -0.45
C GLN A 381 -15.16 1.60 -1.70
N VAL A 382 -14.97 2.91 -1.56
CA VAL A 382 -14.66 3.76 -2.70
C VAL A 382 -13.22 3.53 -3.17
N ILE A 383 -13.05 3.36 -4.47
CA ILE A 383 -11.74 3.11 -5.08
C ILE A 383 -11.74 3.57 -6.53
N ALA A 384 -10.56 3.91 -7.04
CA ALA A 384 -10.28 4.00 -8.46
C ALA A 384 -8.94 3.30 -8.70
N GLU A 385 -8.72 2.79 -9.92
CA GLU A 385 -7.36 2.38 -10.27
C GLU A 385 -6.50 3.59 -10.60
N LYS A 386 -5.19 3.42 -10.41
CA LYS A 386 -4.18 4.43 -10.71
C LYS A 386 -4.27 4.85 -12.19
N PRO A 387 -4.16 6.15 -12.52
CA PRO A 387 -3.97 6.58 -13.89
C PRO A 387 -2.73 5.95 -14.54
N PHE A 388 -2.83 5.65 -15.83
CA PHE A 388 -1.76 5.04 -16.61
C PHE A 388 -1.78 5.53 -18.06
N ILE A 389 -0.67 5.33 -18.76
CA ILE A 389 -0.49 5.79 -20.13
C ILE A 389 -0.64 4.61 -21.10
N ILE A 390 -1.26 4.87 -22.24
CA ILE A 390 -1.36 3.92 -23.34
C ILE A 390 -0.88 4.57 -24.63
N ARG A 391 -0.54 3.74 -25.62
CA ARG A 391 -0.20 4.18 -26.97
C ARG A 391 -1.14 3.52 -27.97
N GLU A 392 -1.86 4.35 -28.70
CA GLU A 392 -2.79 3.94 -29.75
C GLU A 392 -2.05 3.46 -31.00
N THR A 393 -2.75 2.76 -31.88
CA THR A 393 -2.16 2.19 -33.11
C THR A 393 -1.66 3.24 -34.10
N ASP A 394 -2.16 4.47 -34.01
CA ASP A 394 -1.69 5.62 -34.80
C ASP A 394 -0.44 6.29 -34.19
N GLY A 395 0.08 5.74 -33.10
CA GLY A 395 1.27 6.20 -32.40
C GLY A 395 1.01 7.26 -31.33
N ARG A 396 -0.20 7.82 -31.24
CA ARG A 396 -0.55 8.83 -30.23
C ARG A 396 -0.70 8.22 -28.85
N TYR A 397 -0.37 9.01 -27.84
CA TYR A 397 -0.52 8.63 -26.45
C TYR A 397 -1.84 9.14 -25.87
N LYS A 398 -2.40 8.35 -24.95
CA LYS A 398 -3.55 8.72 -24.12
C LYS A 398 -3.23 8.50 -22.65
N LEU A 399 -3.71 9.41 -21.80
CA LEU A 399 -3.71 9.24 -20.35
C LEU A 399 -5.06 8.66 -19.96
N VAL A 400 -5.08 7.44 -19.45
CA VAL A 400 -6.28 6.80 -18.94
C VAL A 400 -6.45 7.18 -17.48
N VAL A 401 -7.64 7.66 -17.13
CA VAL A 401 -8.02 8.06 -15.77
C VAL A 401 -9.23 7.22 -15.33
N PRO A 402 -8.99 6.04 -14.73
CA PRO A 402 -10.07 5.14 -14.35
C PRO A 402 -11.11 5.80 -13.44
N SER A 403 -12.38 5.51 -13.70
CA SER A 403 -13.49 6.05 -12.93
C SER A 403 -13.45 5.55 -11.48
N ALA A 404 -13.79 6.44 -10.54
CA ALA A 404 -14.04 6.04 -9.17
C ALA A 404 -15.34 5.22 -9.07
N MET A 405 -15.29 4.16 -8.26
CA MET A 405 -16.38 3.21 -8.06
C MET A 405 -16.43 2.76 -6.61
N THR A 406 -17.50 2.07 -6.23
CA THR A 406 -17.68 1.52 -4.88
C THR A 406 -17.96 0.03 -4.93
N GLY A 407 -17.58 -0.72 -3.89
CA GLY A 407 -18.00 -2.11 -3.72
C GLY A 407 -17.32 -3.07 -4.71
N ARG A 408 -16.06 -2.82 -5.07
CA ARG A 408 -15.36 -3.63 -6.09
C ARG A 408 -14.74 -4.89 -5.51
N SER A 409 -14.77 -5.94 -6.31
CA SER A 409 -14.09 -7.21 -6.09
C SER A 409 -13.58 -7.76 -7.43
N GLY A 410 -12.48 -8.50 -7.39
CA GLY A 410 -11.80 -9.05 -8.56
C GLY A 410 -11.14 -7.98 -9.43
N THR A 411 -10.51 -8.45 -10.51
CA THR A 411 -9.82 -7.60 -11.47
C THR A 411 -10.79 -6.94 -12.45
N ASN A 412 -10.40 -5.79 -12.98
CA ASN A 412 -11.05 -5.16 -14.11
C ASN A 412 -10.00 -4.48 -14.99
N PHE A 413 -9.88 -4.96 -16.22
CA PHE A 413 -8.96 -4.43 -17.22
C PHE A 413 -9.65 -3.62 -18.32
N GLU A 414 -10.96 -3.48 -18.28
CA GLU A 414 -11.68 -2.69 -19.27
C GLU A 414 -11.32 -1.21 -19.14
N VAL A 415 -11.19 -0.56 -20.29
CA VAL A 415 -10.99 0.89 -20.41
C VAL A 415 -12.05 1.42 -21.36
N VAL A 416 -12.75 2.47 -20.95
CA VAL A 416 -13.75 3.13 -21.79
C VAL A 416 -13.22 4.46 -22.31
N GLU A 417 -13.70 4.90 -23.47
CA GLU A 417 -13.21 6.11 -24.13
C GLU A 417 -13.37 7.37 -23.27
N GLU A 418 -14.41 7.45 -22.43
CA GLU A 418 -14.63 8.61 -21.56
C GLU A 418 -13.57 8.76 -20.45
N GLU A 419 -12.78 7.73 -20.20
CA GLU A 419 -11.67 7.75 -19.24
C GLU A 419 -10.35 8.22 -19.89
N MET A 420 -10.32 8.37 -21.22
CA MET A 420 -9.10 8.65 -21.97
C MET A 420 -8.95 10.14 -22.26
N ARG A 421 -7.78 10.68 -21.93
CA ARG A 421 -7.39 12.06 -22.22
C ARG A 421 -6.31 12.05 -23.29
N ASP A 422 -6.47 12.87 -24.33
CA ASP A 422 -5.44 13.02 -25.36
C ASP A 422 -4.21 13.72 -24.79
N PHE A 423 -3.00 13.27 -25.16
CA PHE A 423 -1.76 13.90 -24.70
C PHE A 423 -1.61 15.36 -25.14
N SER A 424 -2.39 15.85 -26.11
CA SER A 424 -2.50 17.30 -26.38
C SER A 424 -3.02 18.12 -25.19
N ALA A 425 -3.67 17.48 -24.22
CA ALA A 425 -4.11 18.06 -22.95
C ALA A 425 -3.17 17.73 -21.76
N VAL A 426 -2.05 17.06 -22.01
CA VAL A 426 -1.13 16.55 -20.97
C VAL A 426 0.25 17.15 -21.16
N TYR A 427 0.71 17.91 -20.18
CA TYR A 427 2.06 18.45 -20.15
C TYR A 427 3.04 17.41 -19.59
N VAL A 428 4.11 17.10 -20.34
CA VAL A 428 5.19 16.23 -19.86
C VAL A 428 6.30 17.10 -19.25
N ALA A 429 6.31 17.16 -17.92
CA ALA A 429 7.35 17.85 -17.17
C ALA A 429 8.65 17.04 -17.17
N GLN A 430 9.78 17.73 -17.21
CA GLN A 430 11.13 17.20 -17.07
C GLN A 430 11.83 17.86 -15.88
N PRO A 431 12.88 17.24 -15.31
CA PRO A 431 13.57 17.79 -14.13
C PRO A 431 14.12 19.21 -14.27
N SER A 432 14.35 19.68 -15.51
CA SER A 432 14.78 21.04 -15.81
C SER A 432 13.65 22.08 -15.82
N ASN A 433 12.38 21.65 -15.82
CA ASN A 433 11.24 22.57 -15.75
C ASN A 433 11.03 23.02 -14.29
N GLY A 434 10.94 24.34 -14.08
CA GLY A 434 10.67 24.92 -12.75
C GLY A 434 9.20 24.79 -12.33
N ALA A 435 8.92 24.93 -11.04
CA ALA A 435 7.58 24.79 -10.49
C ALA A 435 6.60 25.85 -11.06
N ALA A 436 7.07 27.07 -11.33
CA ALA A 436 6.30 28.12 -11.99
C ALA A 436 5.72 27.69 -13.36
N GLU A 437 6.51 26.96 -14.17
CA GLU A 437 6.06 26.46 -15.48
C GLU A 437 4.99 25.37 -15.31
N ILE A 438 5.20 24.45 -14.37
CA ILE A 438 4.25 23.39 -14.05
C ILE A 438 2.93 23.99 -13.55
N ASN A 439 3.00 24.96 -12.64
CA ASN A 439 1.85 25.70 -12.11
C ASN A 439 1.07 26.40 -13.22
N LYS A 440 1.76 27.03 -14.17
CA LYS A 440 1.13 27.63 -15.35
C LYS A 440 0.34 26.60 -16.17
N LYS A 441 0.92 25.42 -16.42
CA LYS A 441 0.27 24.34 -17.17
C LYS A 441 -0.94 23.77 -16.44
N LEU A 442 -0.87 23.64 -15.12
CA LEU A 442 -2.01 23.27 -14.29
C LEU A 442 -3.11 24.35 -14.32
N ALA A 443 -2.76 25.63 -14.27
CA ALA A 443 -3.74 26.72 -14.37
C ALA A 443 -4.44 26.77 -15.75
N GLU A 444 -3.71 26.42 -16.80
CA GLU A 444 -4.22 26.21 -18.17
C GLU A 444 -5.22 25.02 -18.27
N GLY A 445 -5.33 24.20 -17.23
CA GLY A 445 -6.25 23.05 -17.17
C GLY A 445 -5.65 21.74 -17.63
N LYS A 446 -4.34 21.70 -17.87
CA LYS A 446 -3.66 20.47 -18.30
C LYS A 446 -3.46 19.52 -17.12
N ASP A 447 -3.34 18.24 -17.47
CA ASP A 447 -2.72 17.26 -16.59
C ASP A 447 -1.19 17.35 -16.72
N VAL A 448 -0.49 16.82 -15.73
CA VAL A 448 0.98 16.78 -15.72
C VAL A 448 1.47 15.36 -15.57
N VAL A 449 2.30 14.93 -16.50
CA VAL A 449 3.10 13.70 -16.40
C VAL A 449 4.54 14.08 -16.11
N PHE A 450 5.08 13.65 -14.98
CA PHE A 450 6.49 13.86 -14.62
C PHE A 450 7.33 12.73 -15.21
N ALA A 451 8.24 13.09 -16.11
CA ALA A 451 9.25 12.15 -16.57
C ALA A 451 10.23 11.79 -15.43
N PRO A 452 10.88 10.61 -15.49
CA PRO A 452 11.77 10.16 -14.42
C PRO A 452 12.94 11.13 -14.20
N GLY A 453 13.13 11.53 -12.94
CA GLY A 453 14.23 12.37 -12.47
C GLY A 453 13.91 13.05 -11.14
N ILE A 454 14.81 13.93 -10.69
CA ILE A 454 14.69 14.67 -9.41
C ILE A 454 14.41 16.14 -9.70
N TYR A 455 13.27 16.63 -9.22
CA TYR A 455 12.77 17.98 -9.39
C TYR A 455 13.00 18.73 -8.09
N LYS A 456 13.97 19.65 -8.08
CA LYS A 456 14.23 20.53 -6.94
C LYS A 456 13.33 21.75 -7.06
N LEU A 457 12.29 21.81 -6.24
CA LEU A 457 11.27 22.85 -6.34
C LEU A 457 11.71 24.12 -5.61
N ASP A 458 11.49 25.26 -6.25
CA ASP A 458 11.67 26.61 -5.71
C ASP A 458 10.36 27.19 -5.14
N GLU A 459 9.21 26.73 -5.64
CA GLU A 459 7.88 27.03 -5.13
C GLU A 459 6.99 25.77 -5.10
N THR A 460 5.88 25.85 -4.38
CA THR A 460 4.87 24.77 -4.29
C THR A 460 4.15 24.56 -5.63
N ILE A 461 3.90 23.30 -5.99
CA ILE A 461 2.99 22.95 -7.09
C ILE A 461 1.53 23.02 -6.60
N HIS A 462 0.70 23.82 -7.26
CA HIS A 462 -0.69 24.07 -6.87
C HIS A 462 -1.68 23.35 -7.79
N VAL A 463 -2.44 22.40 -7.23
CA VAL A 463 -3.54 21.73 -7.92
C VAL A 463 -4.84 22.46 -7.61
N GLN A 464 -5.32 23.25 -8.57
CA GLN A 464 -6.40 24.22 -8.34
C GLN A 464 -7.73 23.82 -9.00
N ARG A 465 -7.71 22.92 -9.99
CA ARG A 465 -8.90 22.46 -10.70
C ARG A 465 -9.26 21.03 -10.33
N SER A 466 -10.56 20.75 -10.33
CA SER A 466 -11.07 19.40 -10.12
C SER A 466 -10.59 18.46 -11.22
N CYS A 467 -10.35 17.20 -10.85
CA CYS A 467 -9.95 16.08 -11.71
C CYS A 467 -8.64 16.24 -12.48
N GLN A 468 -7.78 17.16 -12.07
CA GLN A 468 -6.41 17.19 -12.57
C GLN A 468 -5.65 15.94 -12.14
N VAL A 469 -4.76 15.49 -13.01
CA VAL A 469 -3.87 14.35 -12.77
C VAL A 469 -2.44 14.84 -12.74
N LEU A 470 -1.74 14.43 -11.68
CA LEU A 470 -0.29 14.47 -11.56
C LEU A 470 0.20 13.02 -11.52
N LEU A 471 0.80 12.56 -12.61
CA LEU A 471 1.31 11.19 -12.75
C LEU A 471 2.84 11.22 -12.89
N ALA A 472 3.55 10.58 -11.98
CA ALA A 472 4.98 10.40 -12.07
C ALA A 472 5.32 9.03 -12.67
N LEU A 473 6.31 9.03 -13.58
CA LEU A 473 6.91 7.83 -14.13
C LEU A 473 8.28 7.58 -13.49
N GLY A 474 8.64 6.32 -13.28
CA GLY A 474 10.00 5.96 -12.87
C GLY A 474 10.43 6.59 -11.53
N PHE A 475 9.51 6.72 -10.56
CA PHE A 475 9.78 7.37 -9.27
C PHE A 475 10.30 8.81 -9.42
N ALA A 476 9.71 9.59 -10.33
CA ALA A 476 9.96 11.03 -10.38
C ALA A 476 9.79 11.62 -8.97
N THR A 477 10.83 12.32 -8.54
CA THR A 477 11.04 12.72 -7.14
C THR A 477 10.93 14.23 -7.04
N LEU A 478 10.02 14.72 -6.20
CA LEU A 478 9.86 16.14 -5.92
C LEU A 478 10.53 16.45 -4.58
N VAL A 479 11.61 17.23 -4.60
CA VAL A 479 12.25 17.76 -3.39
C VAL A 479 11.53 19.06 -3.04
N ALA A 480 10.96 19.12 -1.83
CA ALA A 480 10.18 20.26 -1.40
C ALA A 480 11.02 21.56 -1.38
N PRO A 481 10.36 22.70 -1.59
CA PRO A 481 10.96 23.98 -1.27
C PRO A 481 11.36 24.04 0.21
N THR A 482 12.13 25.07 0.51
CA THR A 482 12.74 25.36 1.81
C THR A 482 11.72 25.34 2.99
N ASP A 483 10.53 25.89 2.80
CA ASP A 483 9.57 26.19 3.88
C ASP A 483 8.10 25.87 3.49
N SER A 484 7.87 25.28 2.33
CA SER A 484 6.54 25.00 1.79
C SER A 484 6.46 23.58 1.19
N PRO A 485 5.25 23.01 1.03
CA PRO A 485 5.08 21.67 0.48
C PRO A 485 5.53 21.55 -0.98
N CYS A 486 5.84 20.32 -1.43
CA CYS A 486 5.95 20.03 -2.86
C CYS A 486 4.64 20.32 -3.57
N ILE A 487 3.52 19.86 -2.98
CA ILE A 487 2.19 19.92 -3.60
C ILE A 487 1.17 20.42 -2.59
N VAL A 488 0.32 21.36 -3.03
CA VAL A 488 -0.92 21.74 -2.34
C VAL A 488 -2.11 21.49 -3.27
N VAL A 489 -3.07 20.68 -2.81
CA VAL A 489 -4.37 20.52 -3.47
C VAL A 489 -5.36 21.50 -2.83
N LYS A 490 -6.05 22.27 -3.66
CA LYS A 490 -7.09 23.21 -3.21
C LYS A 490 -8.27 22.45 -2.60
N ASP A 491 -8.85 23.03 -1.55
CA ASP A 491 -9.97 22.46 -0.79
C ASP A 491 -11.11 21.90 -1.66
N ASP A 492 -11.63 22.69 -2.60
CA ASP A 492 -12.78 22.35 -3.46
C ASP A 492 -12.40 21.61 -4.74
N ALA A 493 -11.13 21.21 -4.91
CA ALA A 493 -10.68 20.43 -6.05
C ALA A 493 -10.99 18.93 -5.82
N VAL A 494 -12.12 18.49 -6.38
CA VAL A 494 -12.59 17.10 -6.29
C VAL A 494 -12.07 16.25 -7.44
N GLY A 495 -12.05 14.92 -7.30
CA GLY A 495 -11.66 14.02 -8.41
C GLY A 495 -10.17 14.01 -8.77
N VAL A 496 -9.34 14.80 -8.07
CA VAL A 496 -7.89 14.95 -8.32
C VAL A 496 -7.15 13.62 -8.14
N ARG A 497 -6.14 13.38 -9.00
CA ARG A 497 -5.26 12.21 -8.94
C ARG A 497 -3.81 12.64 -8.76
N ILE A 498 -3.16 12.15 -7.72
CA ILE A 498 -1.71 12.29 -7.50
C ILE A 498 -1.16 10.87 -7.47
N SER A 499 -0.22 10.54 -8.34
CA SER A 499 0.10 9.13 -8.61
C SER A 499 1.56 8.86 -8.94
N GLY A 500 2.18 7.86 -8.30
CA GLY A 500 3.49 7.30 -8.67
C GLY A 500 4.71 8.14 -8.29
N MET A 501 4.57 9.10 -7.39
CA MET A 501 5.62 10.08 -7.07
C MET A 501 6.32 9.81 -5.74
N MET A 502 7.59 10.20 -5.68
CA MET A 502 8.36 10.31 -4.44
C MET A 502 8.41 11.77 -4.00
N LEU A 503 8.15 12.05 -2.73
CA LEU A 503 8.25 13.36 -2.11
C LEU A 503 9.41 13.37 -1.12
N GLU A 504 10.28 14.38 -1.21
CA GLU A 504 11.47 14.44 -0.37
C GLU A 504 11.55 15.73 0.42
N ALA A 505 11.93 15.59 1.68
CA ALA A 505 12.26 16.74 2.50
C ALA A 505 13.58 17.40 2.05
N PRO A 506 13.67 18.74 2.08
CA PRO A 506 14.88 19.44 1.72
C PRO A 506 15.97 19.24 2.79
N TYR A 507 17.23 19.10 2.36
CA TYR A 507 18.38 19.16 3.25
C TYR A 507 18.65 20.61 3.68
N ARG A 508 18.97 20.79 4.96
CA ARG A 508 19.22 22.09 5.59
C ARG A 508 20.52 22.11 6.33
N PRO A 509 21.37 23.14 6.17
CA PRO A 509 22.56 23.29 6.98
C PRO A 509 22.22 23.33 8.47
N LEU A 510 23.01 22.62 9.29
CA LEU A 510 22.89 22.67 10.74
C LEU A 510 23.86 23.75 11.26
N GLU A 511 23.34 24.86 11.77
CA GLU A 511 24.20 25.90 12.34
C GLU A 511 24.93 25.39 13.60
N ALA A 512 26.24 25.58 13.66
CA ALA A 512 27.13 24.98 14.66
C ALA A 512 26.88 25.40 16.13
N THR A 513 25.96 26.33 16.39
CA THR A 513 25.77 26.95 17.72
C THR A 513 24.34 27.24 18.13
N SER A 514 23.31 26.96 17.32
CA SER A 514 21.93 27.31 17.69
C SER A 514 21.11 26.07 18.09
N THR A 515 20.59 26.10 19.31
CA THR A 515 19.42 25.32 19.76
C THR A 515 18.12 25.96 19.26
N GLU A 516 18.21 26.85 18.27
CA GLU A 516 17.06 27.56 17.76
C GLU A 516 16.11 26.58 17.08
N SER A 517 14.85 26.67 17.49
CA SER A 517 13.72 26.17 16.74
C SER A 517 13.82 26.72 15.32
N ILE A 518 14.17 25.86 14.35
CA ILE A 518 13.97 26.18 12.92
C ILE A 518 12.45 26.28 12.73
N SER A 519 11.90 27.48 12.92
CA SER A 519 10.47 27.77 12.78
C SER A 519 9.99 27.72 11.32
N THR A 520 10.91 27.50 10.37
CA THR A 520 10.68 27.52 8.91
C THR A 520 11.10 26.18 8.27
N VAL A 521 10.35 25.11 8.54
CA VAL A 521 10.40 23.85 7.76
C VAL A 521 9.07 23.66 7.03
N PRO A 522 9.02 22.91 5.91
CA PRO A 522 7.75 22.53 5.32
C PRO A 522 6.89 21.83 6.38
N LYS A 523 5.72 22.40 6.65
CA LYS A 523 4.76 21.80 7.58
C LYS A 523 4.27 20.45 7.07
N ALA A 524 4.17 20.31 5.75
CA ALA A 524 3.87 19.06 5.05
C ALA A 524 4.73 18.97 3.77
N LEU A 525 5.03 17.76 3.27
CA LEU A 525 5.56 17.59 1.91
C LEU A 525 4.43 17.54 0.86
N LEU A 526 3.29 16.99 1.23
CA LEU A 526 2.02 17.13 0.50
C LEU A 526 0.93 17.58 1.44
N GLN A 527 0.22 18.62 1.04
CA GLN A 527 -0.94 19.12 1.75
C GLN A 527 -2.19 19.02 0.85
N TRP A 528 -3.20 18.30 1.33
CA TRP A 528 -4.49 18.20 0.65
C TRP A 528 -5.53 19.03 1.41
N GLY A 529 -5.86 20.21 0.87
CA GLY A 529 -6.76 21.17 1.51
C GLY A 529 -6.08 22.13 2.49
N CYS A 530 -6.81 23.11 3.00
CA CYS A 530 -6.37 24.07 4.01
C CYS A 530 -7.34 24.20 5.22
N GLY A 531 -8.25 23.24 5.42
CA GLY A 531 -9.06 23.12 6.64
C GLY A 531 -10.27 24.07 6.68
N ARG A 532 -10.98 24.21 5.56
CA ARG A 532 -12.26 24.94 5.47
C ARG A 532 -13.39 23.98 5.11
N ASP A 533 -14.64 24.32 5.45
CA ASP A 533 -15.82 23.53 5.08
C ASP A 533 -15.91 23.35 3.55
N VAL A 534 -15.60 22.14 3.07
CA VAL A 534 -15.62 21.76 1.65
C VAL A 534 -16.83 20.90 1.31
N ARG A 535 -17.43 21.17 0.15
CA ARG A 535 -18.54 20.43 -0.46
C ARG A 535 -18.11 19.14 -1.19
N SER A 536 -17.37 18.22 -0.55
CA SER A 536 -17.21 16.87 -1.12
C SER A 536 -18.40 16.00 -0.70
N ASP A 537 -19.05 15.33 -1.65
CA ASP A 537 -20.12 14.39 -1.35
C ASP A 537 -19.55 12.96 -1.27
N PRO A 538 -19.45 12.35 -0.07
CA PRO A 538 -18.95 10.98 0.06
C PRO A 538 -19.76 9.96 -0.75
N MET A 539 -20.97 10.31 -1.16
CA MET A 539 -21.87 9.46 -1.93
C MET A 539 -21.70 9.54 -3.44
N VAL A 540 -20.86 10.46 -3.90
CA VAL A 540 -20.52 10.60 -5.31
C VAL A 540 -19.05 10.18 -5.47
N PRO A 541 -18.76 8.92 -5.89
CA PRO A 541 -17.38 8.45 -6.01
C PRO A 541 -16.49 9.37 -6.86
N ALA A 542 -17.07 10.03 -7.88
CA ALA A 542 -16.35 10.97 -8.74
C ALA A 542 -15.86 12.25 -8.03
N SER A 543 -16.41 12.61 -6.85
CA SER A 543 -15.90 13.74 -6.07
C SER A 543 -14.74 13.39 -5.13
N TRP A 544 -14.33 12.12 -5.07
CA TRP A 544 -13.23 11.71 -4.21
C TRP A 544 -11.87 12.08 -4.81
N GLY A 545 -10.92 12.46 -3.95
CA GLY A 545 -9.51 12.65 -4.29
C GLY A 545 -8.70 11.37 -4.09
N PHE A 546 -7.63 11.17 -4.85
CA PHE A 546 -6.87 9.92 -4.80
C PHE A 546 -5.35 10.13 -4.86
N LEU A 547 -4.65 9.59 -3.86
CA LEU A 547 -3.21 9.39 -3.82
C LEU A 547 -2.92 7.92 -4.16
N HIS A 548 -2.18 7.63 -5.23
CA HIS A 548 -1.75 6.27 -5.58
C HIS A 548 -0.24 6.16 -5.59
N ASP A 549 0.36 5.15 -5.00
CA ASP A 549 1.83 4.95 -5.03
C ASP A 549 2.58 6.25 -4.70
N CYS A 550 2.12 6.93 -3.64
CA CYS A 550 2.68 8.21 -3.20
C CYS A 550 3.60 7.93 -2.02
N PHE A 551 4.90 8.11 -2.24
CA PHE A 551 5.93 7.80 -1.27
C PHE A 551 6.55 9.09 -0.75
N ALA A 552 6.98 9.09 0.50
CA ALA A 552 7.69 10.20 1.08
C ALA A 552 8.94 9.73 1.82
N ARG A 553 10.03 10.49 1.69
CA ARG A 553 11.30 10.21 2.32
C ARG A 553 11.87 11.45 3.02
N VAL A 554 12.32 11.25 4.25
CA VAL A 554 13.07 12.25 5.04
C VAL A 554 14.43 11.66 5.38
N GLY A 555 15.46 12.05 4.63
CA GLY A 555 16.85 11.60 4.83
C GLY A 555 17.28 10.40 3.98
N GLY A 556 18.46 9.85 4.30
CA GLY A 556 19.02 8.63 3.72
C GLY A 556 19.99 8.81 2.55
N GLN A 557 19.94 9.94 1.84
CA GLN A 557 20.77 10.21 0.65
C GLN A 557 22.16 10.74 0.97
N GLU A 558 22.29 11.65 1.94
CA GLU A 558 23.56 12.30 2.28
C GLU A 558 23.99 11.91 3.69
N ALA A 559 24.92 10.97 3.83
CA ALA A 559 25.47 10.64 5.14
C ALA A 559 26.23 11.85 5.74
N PRO A 560 26.21 12.04 7.07
CA PRO A 560 27.06 13.04 7.72
C PRO A 560 28.54 12.74 7.45
N PHE A 561 29.21 13.64 6.72
CA PHE A 561 30.64 13.52 6.42
C PHE A 561 31.47 13.46 7.73
N THR A 562 32.13 12.34 7.98
CA THR A 562 33.32 12.28 8.84
C THR A 562 34.55 11.90 8.04
N VAL A 563 35.54 12.80 8.01
CA VAL A 563 36.88 12.65 7.40
C VAL A 563 37.67 11.41 7.88
N ARG A 564 37.17 10.66 8.87
CA ARG A 564 37.84 9.46 9.40
C ARG A 564 37.57 8.16 8.65
N ASP A 565 36.54 8.09 7.81
CA ASP A 565 36.11 6.84 7.18
C ASP A 565 36.78 6.55 5.81
N GLU A 566 37.47 7.53 5.21
CA GLU A 566 38.26 7.34 3.97
C GLU A 566 39.53 6.49 4.17
N LEU A 567 39.93 6.21 5.42
CA LEU A 567 41.28 5.67 5.71
C LEU A 567 41.35 4.16 5.98
N ASP A 568 40.23 3.43 6.12
CA ASP A 568 40.28 1.98 6.38
C ASP A 568 38.98 1.23 5.98
N PRO A 569 38.93 0.57 4.80
CA PRO A 569 37.78 -0.22 4.36
C PRO A 569 37.55 -1.52 5.16
N THR A 570 38.40 -1.85 6.13
CA THR A 570 38.26 -3.05 6.98
C THR A 570 37.63 -2.78 8.35
N ARG A 571 37.40 -1.50 8.70
CA ARG A 571 36.71 -1.14 9.93
C ARG A 571 35.20 -1.23 9.75
N LYS A 572 34.56 -2.07 10.56
CA LYS A 572 33.11 -1.97 10.80
C LYS A 572 32.79 -0.53 11.24
N PRO A 573 31.66 0.06 10.83
CA PRO A 573 31.24 1.36 11.35
C PRO A 573 31.13 1.23 12.86
N THR A 574 32.18 1.67 13.56
CA THR A 574 32.19 1.66 15.01
C THR A 574 31.12 2.64 15.44
N MET A 575 30.22 2.21 16.34
CA MET A 575 29.30 3.10 17.05
C MET A 575 29.98 4.44 17.30
N ARG A 576 29.30 5.55 16.97
CA ARG A 576 29.86 6.89 17.17
C ARG A 576 30.53 6.97 18.55
N PRO A 577 31.78 7.45 18.65
CA PRO A 577 32.45 7.57 19.93
C PRO A 577 31.65 8.45 20.88
N ASP A 578 31.69 8.07 22.15
CA ASP A 578 31.15 8.75 23.32
C ASP A 578 31.27 10.29 23.22
N SER A 579 30.13 10.96 23.37
CA SER A 579 29.97 12.36 23.75
C SER A 579 30.95 13.38 23.14
N SER A 580 30.66 13.89 21.93
CA SER A 580 30.67 15.34 21.65
C SER A 580 30.49 15.67 20.17
N ARG A 581 29.46 16.48 19.90
CA ARG A 581 29.12 17.21 18.66
C ARG A 581 28.70 16.38 17.44
N ALA A 582 27.46 16.63 17.04
CA ALA A 582 26.99 16.66 15.67
C ALA A 582 28.12 17.00 14.67
N LEU A 583 28.43 16.08 13.75
CA LEU A 583 29.37 16.26 12.64
C LEU A 583 28.65 16.76 11.37
N PHE A 584 27.40 17.20 11.49
CA PHE A 584 26.53 17.45 10.35
C PHE A 584 26.83 18.78 9.67
N GLN A 585 26.96 18.73 8.34
CA GLN A 585 26.91 19.93 7.50
C GLN A 585 25.47 20.29 7.12
N SER A 586 24.57 19.30 7.05
CA SER A 586 23.14 19.46 6.77
C SER A 586 22.33 18.22 7.19
N GLU A 587 21.00 18.31 7.28
CA GLU A 587 20.10 17.15 7.36
C GLU A 587 18.72 17.44 6.75
N ALA A 588 17.98 16.40 6.36
CA ALA A 588 16.63 16.53 5.80
C ALA A 588 15.59 16.76 6.91
N ARG A 589 14.63 17.68 6.74
CA ARG A 589 13.60 17.94 7.77
C ARG A 589 12.24 18.31 7.17
N CYS A 590 11.17 17.81 7.79
CA CYS A 590 9.80 18.30 7.63
C CYS A 590 9.00 18.03 8.90
N SER A 591 7.88 18.72 9.13
CA SER A 591 7.01 18.39 10.28
C SER A 591 6.15 17.15 10.01
N THR A 592 5.48 17.15 8.87
CA THR A 592 4.61 16.06 8.41
C THR A 592 4.98 15.66 6.99
N MET A 593 4.87 14.38 6.62
CA MET A 593 5.07 13.99 5.21
C MET A 593 3.81 14.26 4.39
N VAL A 594 2.67 13.70 4.79
CA VAL A 594 1.37 13.88 4.13
C VAL A 594 0.35 14.41 5.12
N GLN A 595 -0.25 15.56 4.79
CA GLN A 595 -1.33 16.16 5.55
C GLN A 595 -2.61 16.22 4.72
N ILE A 596 -3.68 15.63 5.24
CA ILE A 596 -5.01 15.64 4.62
C ILE A 596 -5.95 16.46 5.50
N GLN A 597 -6.51 17.52 4.95
CA GLN A 597 -7.44 18.43 5.62
C GLN A 597 -8.81 18.47 4.94
N SER A 598 -8.91 18.00 3.68
CA SER A 598 -10.19 17.87 2.98
C SER A 598 -10.82 16.49 3.17
N PRO A 599 -12.17 16.39 3.17
CA PRO A 599 -12.87 15.12 3.22
C PRO A 599 -12.78 14.34 1.88
N CYS A 600 -13.18 13.08 1.91
CA CYS A 600 -13.32 12.20 0.73
C CYS A 600 -12.00 12.00 -0.04
N VAL A 601 -10.91 11.72 0.69
CA VAL A 601 -9.60 11.39 0.10
C VAL A 601 -9.28 9.92 0.31
N VAL A 602 -8.86 9.26 -0.76
CA VAL A 602 -8.33 7.90 -0.73
C VAL A 602 -6.81 7.94 -0.86
N GLY A 603 -6.11 7.33 0.08
CA GLY A 603 -4.73 6.89 -0.12
C GLY A 603 -4.70 5.41 -0.50
N ASP A 604 -3.97 5.07 -1.55
CA ASP A 604 -3.84 3.72 -2.06
C ASP A 604 -2.38 3.39 -2.39
N ASN A 605 -1.74 2.66 -1.49
CA ASN A 605 -0.31 2.41 -1.40
C ASN A 605 0.49 3.68 -1.07
N LEU A 606 0.66 3.94 0.23
CA LEU A 606 1.51 5.02 0.73
C LEU A 606 2.63 4.43 1.59
N TRP A 607 3.86 4.90 1.36
CA TRP A 607 4.99 4.65 2.26
C TRP A 607 5.62 5.96 2.67
N LEU A 608 5.56 6.26 3.97
CA LEU A 608 6.00 7.51 4.57
C LEU A 608 7.15 7.20 5.52
N TRP A 609 8.37 7.34 5.02
CA TRP A 609 9.58 6.80 5.66
C TRP A 609 10.53 7.92 6.10
N ARG A 610 10.69 8.06 7.42
CA ARG A 610 11.86 8.75 7.96
C ARG A 610 13.01 7.76 7.92
N ALA A 611 14.11 8.14 7.29
CA ALA A 611 15.21 7.22 7.09
C ALA A 611 15.75 6.66 8.40
N ASP A 612 15.95 5.34 8.47
CA ASP A 612 16.65 4.65 9.56
C ASP A 612 18.13 4.33 9.21
N HIS A 613 18.51 4.47 7.94
CA HIS A 613 19.86 4.26 7.40
C HIS A 613 20.21 5.24 6.25
N TRP A 614 21.50 5.32 5.90
CA TRP A 614 22.05 6.18 4.85
C TRP A 614 22.96 5.42 3.89
N LEU A 615 22.89 5.72 2.59
CA LEU A 615 23.80 5.15 1.58
C LEU A 615 23.92 3.61 1.69
N SER A 616 22.75 2.95 1.83
CA SER A 616 22.57 1.56 2.27
C SER A 616 22.62 1.35 3.80
N ASP A 617 22.53 0.11 4.26
CA ASP A 617 22.93 -0.36 5.59
C ASP A 617 24.38 -0.01 6.01
N ARG A 618 25.16 0.66 5.15
CA ARG A 618 26.54 1.09 5.44
C ARG A 618 26.62 2.10 6.58
N TYR A 619 25.62 2.96 6.72
CA TYR A 619 25.56 3.94 7.79
C TYR A 619 24.16 3.98 8.39
N LEU A 620 24.08 4.06 9.71
CA LEU A 620 22.82 4.04 10.44
C LEU A 620 22.44 5.46 10.90
N VAL A 621 21.15 5.75 10.96
CA VAL A 621 20.60 7.00 11.49
C VAL A 621 20.60 6.93 13.02
N TYR A 622 21.13 7.97 13.67
CA TYR A 622 21.18 8.09 15.13
C TYR A 622 20.62 9.43 15.57
N ASN A 623 20.36 9.55 16.87
CA ASN A 623 20.19 10.85 17.52
C ASN A 623 19.10 11.77 16.98
N HIS A 624 17.95 11.20 16.56
CA HIS A 624 16.84 11.95 15.99
C HIS A 624 17.20 12.74 14.71
N GLU A 625 18.26 12.36 14.02
CA GLU A 625 18.63 12.86 12.70
C GLU A 625 17.44 12.79 11.72
N ASN A 626 17.42 13.60 10.68
CA ASN A 626 16.33 13.63 9.71
C ASN A 626 14.96 13.91 10.34
N ARG A 627 14.90 14.95 11.19
CA ARG A 627 13.76 15.21 12.06
C ARG A 627 12.43 15.28 11.31
N CYS A 628 11.51 14.38 11.66
CA CYS A 628 10.12 14.34 11.20
C CYS A 628 9.21 13.85 12.32
N GLU A 629 8.12 14.56 12.59
CA GLU A 629 7.22 14.23 13.71
C GLU A 629 6.18 13.19 13.31
N THR A 630 5.52 13.41 12.18
CA THR A 630 4.36 12.62 11.74
C THR A 630 4.52 12.23 10.29
N GLY A 631 4.23 10.98 9.94
CA GLY A 631 4.15 10.57 8.54
C GLY A 631 2.85 11.06 7.93
N LEU A 632 1.73 10.54 8.44
CA LEU A 632 0.38 10.88 7.99
C LEU A 632 -0.38 11.65 9.08
N HIS A 633 -0.89 12.82 8.73
CA HIS A 633 -1.85 13.57 9.54
C HIS A 633 -3.18 13.74 8.80
N VAL A 634 -4.26 13.18 9.35
CA VAL A 634 -5.64 13.39 8.90
C VAL A 634 -6.32 14.36 9.85
N GLY A 635 -6.50 15.60 9.43
CA GLY A 635 -7.04 16.68 10.25
C GLY A 635 -8.53 16.53 10.59
N PRO A 636 -9.06 17.36 11.49
CA PRO A 636 -10.41 17.21 12.05
C PRO A 636 -11.53 17.33 11.00
N ASP A 637 -11.33 18.15 9.97
CA ASP A 637 -12.32 18.37 8.89
C ASP A 637 -12.22 17.31 7.77
N ALA A 638 -11.17 16.47 7.79
CA ALA A 638 -10.92 15.45 6.78
C ALA A 638 -11.75 14.19 7.02
N ARG A 639 -13.08 14.32 6.89
CA ARG A 639 -14.02 13.19 7.05
C ARG A 639 -13.98 12.22 5.87
N TYR A 640 -14.33 10.96 6.12
CA TYR A 640 -14.39 9.93 5.07
C TYR A 640 -13.05 9.76 4.35
N VAL A 641 -11.94 9.74 5.09
CA VAL A 641 -10.62 9.40 4.52
C VAL A 641 -10.44 7.89 4.56
N THR A 642 -10.03 7.31 3.43
CA THR A 642 -9.80 5.87 3.31
C THR A 642 -8.35 5.58 2.92
N MET A 643 -7.69 4.68 3.66
CA MET A 643 -6.32 4.24 3.36
C MET A 643 -6.31 2.76 2.98
N TYR A 644 -5.76 2.43 1.82
CA TYR A 644 -5.49 1.07 1.36
C TYR A 644 -3.98 0.86 1.30
N GLY A 645 -3.43 -0.04 2.12
CA GLY A 645 -1.99 -0.30 2.16
C GLY A 645 -1.18 0.92 2.65
N LEU A 646 -1.28 1.24 3.93
CA LEU A 646 -0.56 2.36 4.55
C LEU A 646 0.67 1.85 5.32
N PHE A 647 1.85 2.37 4.98
CA PHE A 647 3.13 2.09 5.62
C PHE A 647 3.72 3.40 6.15
N VAL A 648 3.99 3.51 7.45
CA VAL A 648 4.55 4.75 8.03
C VAL A 648 5.59 4.40 9.08
N GLU A 649 6.81 4.92 8.93
CA GLU A 649 7.95 4.40 9.71
C GLU A 649 8.84 5.51 10.27
N HIS A 650 9.33 5.23 11.48
CA HIS A 650 10.41 5.90 12.19
C HIS A 650 10.26 7.39 12.49
N THR A 651 9.07 7.99 12.36
CA THR A 651 8.89 9.39 12.80
C THR A 651 8.95 9.51 14.32
N LEU A 652 9.27 10.71 14.81
CA LEU A 652 9.61 10.97 16.21
C LEU A 652 8.41 11.28 17.10
N GLY A 653 7.23 11.53 16.51
CA GLY A 653 5.96 11.74 17.20
C GLY A 653 4.97 10.59 16.94
N ASP A 654 3.70 10.93 16.80
CA ASP A 654 2.70 9.98 16.30
C ASP A 654 2.91 9.80 14.78
N MET A 655 3.23 8.56 14.37
CA MET A 655 3.50 8.22 12.98
C MET A 655 2.29 8.46 12.09
N THR A 656 1.15 7.90 12.48
CA THR A 656 -0.15 8.22 11.91
C THR A 656 -1.00 8.89 12.98
N TYR A 657 -1.45 10.12 12.72
CA TYR A 657 -2.37 10.85 13.59
C TYR A 657 -3.68 11.16 12.86
N TRP A 658 -4.80 10.74 13.46
CA TRP A 658 -6.12 10.79 12.87
C TRP A 658 -7.12 11.55 13.75
N GLU A 659 -7.56 12.72 13.28
CA GLU A 659 -8.53 13.58 13.95
C GLU A 659 -9.90 13.61 13.24
N GLY A 660 -9.95 13.20 11.97
CA GLY A 660 -11.17 13.22 11.15
C GLY A 660 -12.12 12.03 11.41
N GLU A 661 -13.43 12.29 11.36
CA GLU A 661 -14.49 11.27 11.51
C GLU A 661 -14.63 10.34 10.30
N ASP A 662 -15.17 9.14 10.54
CA ASP A 662 -15.46 8.13 9.52
C ASP A 662 -14.23 7.66 8.73
N GLY A 663 -13.08 7.70 9.39
CA GLY A 663 -11.83 7.20 8.85
C GLY A 663 -11.83 5.68 8.70
N THR A 664 -11.27 5.19 7.58
CA THR A 664 -11.07 3.75 7.37
C THR A 664 -9.65 3.45 6.93
N THR A 665 -9.01 2.47 7.57
CA THR A 665 -7.71 1.93 7.14
C THR A 665 -7.80 0.44 6.85
N PHE A 666 -7.44 0.05 5.63
CA PHE A 666 -7.26 -1.32 5.19
C PHE A 666 -5.78 -1.59 5.07
N PHE A 667 -5.25 -2.34 6.04
CA PHE A 667 -3.83 -2.61 6.25
C PHE A 667 -3.04 -1.40 6.75
N TYR A 668 -2.29 -1.63 7.83
CA TYR A 668 -1.30 -0.70 8.34
C TYR A 668 -0.04 -1.43 8.81
N GLN A 669 1.12 -0.88 8.47
CA GLN A 669 2.44 -1.32 8.91
C GLN A 669 3.19 -0.09 9.42
N SER A 670 3.87 -0.20 10.57
CA SER A 670 4.76 0.85 11.05
C SER A 670 5.87 0.33 11.93
N GLU A 671 7.04 0.96 11.87
CA GLU A 671 8.16 0.71 12.79
C GLU A 671 8.47 1.94 13.64
N LEU A 672 8.53 1.79 14.96
CA LEU A 672 8.98 2.86 15.85
C LEU A 672 10.45 3.24 15.58
N PRO A 673 10.83 4.52 15.76
CA PRO A 673 12.19 4.98 15.47
C PRO A 673 13.24 4.19 16.25
N TYR A 674 14.22 3.62 15.55
CA TYR A 674 15.28 2.83 16.19
C TYR A 674 16.19 3.67 17.09
N ASP A 675 16.30 4.95 16.74
CA ASP A 675 17.14 5.96 17.34
C ASP A 675 16.37 6.88 18.29
N ALA A 676 15.19 6.45 18.75
CA ALA A 676 14.42 7.20 19.72
C ALA A 676 15.27 7.43 20.99
N MET A 677 15.54 8.69 21.31
CA MET A 677 16.11 9.10 22.58
C MET A 677 15.04 9.50 23.59
N ASP A 678 15.34 9.27 24.85
CA ASP A 678 14.80 10.08 25.94
C ASP A 678 15.53 11.44 25.98
N ALA A 679 14.79 12.54 26.08
CA ALA A 679 15.33 13.90 26.13
C ALA A 679 16.33 14.12 27.28
N ASP A 680 16.27 13.32 28.35
CA ASP A 680 17.18 13.38 29.50
C ASP A 680 18.27 12.27 29.52
N ALA A 681 18.37 11.42 28.48
CA ALA A 681 19.38 10.34 28.38
C ALA A 681 20.85 10.84 28.36
N ALA A 682 21.07 12.15 28.23
CA ALA A 682 22.34 12.79 28.55
C ALA A 682 22.75 12.63 30.04
N ARG A 683 21.86 12.13 30.92
CA ARG A 683 22.09 11.89 32.36
C ARG A 683 21.69 10.47 32.80
N LYS A 684 22.47 9.45 32.40
CA LYS A 684 22.70 8.09 33.01
C LYS A 684 21.56 7.24 33.66
N VAL A 685 20.37 7.73 33.97
CA VAL A 685 19.22 6.93 34.44
C VAL A 685 17.92 7.64 34.03
N SER A 686 17.27 7.16 32.97
CA SER A 686 16.01 7.69 32.44
C SER A 686 14.78 7.07 33.10
N THR A 687 13.69 7.85 33.23
CA THR A 687 12.34 7.44 33.68
C THR A 687 11.20 7.94 32.78
N THR A 688 11.45 8.64 31.67
CA THR A 688 10.39 9.31 30.87
C THR A 688 10.03 8.50 29.61
N PRO A 689 8.75 8.14 29.37
CA PRO A 689 8.35 7.36 28.20
C PRO A 689 8.41 8.14 26.87
N PHE A 690 8.63 7.43 25.75
CA PHE A 690 8.46 7.95 24.39
C PHE A 690 7.00 8.41 24.20
N SER A 691 6.83 9.66 23.78
CA SER A 691 5.51 10.29 23.69
C SER A 691 4.72 9.86 22.44
N GLY A 692 5.39 9.42 21.37
CA GLY A 692 4.78 9.01 20.11
C GLY A 692 4.16 7.60 20.12
N SER A 693 3.43 7.29 19.05
CA SER A 693 2.81 5.99 18.79
C SER A 693 2.86 5.63 17.31
N GLY A 694 2.66 4.35 17.01
CA GLY A 694 2.52 3.89 15.62
C GLY A 694 1.23 4.42 15.01
N TYR A 695 0.10 4.34 15.72
CA TYR A 695 -1.20 4.76 15.21
C TYR A 695 -2.03 5.45 16.30
N ARG A 696 -2.33 6.74 16.13
CA ARG A 696 -3.14 7.55 17.04
C ARG A 696 -4.45 7.99 16.38
N VAL A 697 -5.56 7.64 17.01
CA VAL A 697 -6.87 8.28 16.78
C VAL A 697 -7.12 9.25 17.92
N ALA A 698 -7.50 10.49 17.60
CA ALA A 698 -7.74 11.55 18.58
C ALA A 698 -8.97 11.25 19.45
N ASP A 699 -8.97 11.75 20.69
CA ASP A 699 -10.02 11.41 21.67
C ASP A 699 -11.39 11.99 21.32
N SER A 700 -11.44 12.98 20.43
CA SER A 700 -12.69 13.56 19.91
C SER A 700 -13.39 12.69 18.86
N VAL A 701 -12.69 11.73 18.26
CA VAL A 701 -13.22 10.90 17.17
C VAL A 701 -14.19 9.87 17.73
N GLN A 702 -15.38 9.79 17.13
CA GLN A 702 -16.43 8.86 17.51
C GLN A 702 -16.49 7.64 16.60
N ARG A 703 -16.12 7.78 15.32
CA ARG A 703 -16.17 6.69 14.33
C ARG A 703 -14.85 6.55 13.59
N HIS A 704 -14.24 5.38 13.74
CA HIS A 704 -13.01 5.02 13.04
C HIS A 704 -12.91 3.51 12.88
N THR A 705 -12.49 3.04 11.70
CA THR A 705 -12.32 1.61 11.43
C THR A 705 -10.93 1.30 10.89
N ALA A 706 -10.28 0.26 11.39
CA ALA A 706 -9.00 -0.20 10.88
C ALA A 706 -8.89 -1.73 10.86
N HIS A 707 -8.25 -2.25 9.81
CA HIS A 707 -8.08 -3.69 9.55
C HIS A 707 -6.61 -4.03 9.34
N GLY A 708 -6.09 -5.02 10.07
CA GLY A 708 -4.72 -5.50 9.91
C GLY A 708 -3.68 -4.43 10.25
N VAL A 709 -3.65 -3.99 11.51
CA VAL A 709 -2.79 -2.90 12.00
C VAL A 709 -1.59 -3.48 12.75
N GLY A 710 -0.41 -3.47 12.12
CA GLY A 710 0.84 -3.95 12.70
C GLY A 710 1.76 -2.80 13.13
N VAL A 711 2.17 -2.77 14.40
CA VAL A 711 3.14 -1.80 14.93
C VAL A 711 4.37 -2.53 15.49
N TYR A 712 5.52 -2.30 14.87
CA TYR A 712 6.79 -2.94 15.20
C TYR A 712 7.68 -2.03 16.06
N CYS A 713 8.54 -2.66 16.85
CA CYS A 713 9.63 -1.99 17.52
C CYS A 713 10.93 -2.82 17.49
N TYR A 714 12.04 -2.09 17.41
CA TYR A 714 13.38 -2.64 17.46
C TYR A 714 14.24 -1.95 18.53
N PHE A 715 14.18 -0.61 18.60
CA PHE A 715 14.95 0.26 19.52
C PHE A 715 16.40 -0.19 19.67
N ARG A 716 17.21 0.17 18.67
CA ARG A 716 18.61 -0.24 18.56
C ARG A 716 19.49 0.44 19.61
N ASP A 717 19.23 1.72 19.85
CA ASP A 717 20.21 2.62 20.47
C ASP A 717 20.01 2.80 21.98
N TYR A 718 18.75 2.76 22.43
CA TYR A 718 18.37 3.02 23.81
C TYR A 718 17.23 2.10 24.26
N ASP A 719 17.19 1.79 25.56
CA ASP A 719 16.02 1.17 26.18
C ASP A 719 14.89 2.20 26.30
N ILE A 720 13.85 2.04 25.49
CA ILE A 720 12.74 2.99 25.40
C ILE A 720 11.43 2.38 25.92
N ILE A 721 10.76 3.12 26.79
CA ILE A 721 9.40 2.80 27.23
C ILE A 721 8.45 3.43 26.24
N VAL A 722 7.58 2.64 25.62
CA VAL A 722 6.51 3.16 24.76
C VAL A 722 5.20 2.85 25.44
N PRO A 723 4.45 3.86 25.93
CA PRO A 723 3.20 3.62 26.63
C PRO A 723 2.22 2.81 25.78
N ALA A 724 2.09 3.16 24.50
CA ALA A 724 1.26 2.40 23.58
C ALA A 724 1.68 2.52 22.11
N GLY A 725 1.62 1.40 21.38
CA GLY A 725 1.87 1.36 19.94
C GLY A 725 0.66 1.81 19.12
N ILE A 726 -0.55 1.58 19.63
CA ILE A 726 -1.81 2.04 19.06
C ILE A 726 -2.57 2.76 20.19
N ARG A 727 -3.06 3.98 19.92
CA ARG A 727 -3.79 4.83 20.86
C ARG A 727 -5.10 5.28 20.24
N THR A 728 -6.23 5.00 20.89
CA THR A 728 -7.56 5.34 20.38
C THR A 728 -8.47 5.78 21.52
N PRO A 729 -9.54 6.55 21.24
CA PRO A 729 -10.61 6.73 22.22
C PRO A 729 -11.35 5.42 22.50
N ASP A 730 -12.05 5.42 23.62
CA ASP A 730 -13.14 4.48 23.92
C ASP A 730 -14.40 4.83 23.12
N GLY A 731 -15.07 3.84 22.54
CA GLY A 731 -16.37 4.03 21.90
C GLY A 731 -16.79 2.87 20.99
N GLU A 732 -18.09 2.61 20.88
CA GLU A 732 -18.63 1.53 20.03
C GLU A 732 -18.37 1.77 18.52
N GLY A 733 -18.13 3.03 18.14
CA GLY A 733 -17.77 3.42 16.77
C GLY A 733 -16.29 3.25 16.43
N ILE A 734 -15.44 2.88 17.39
CA ILE A 734 -14.00 2.65 17.20
C ILE A 734 -13.73 1.17 17.03
N LYS A 735 -13.38 0.76 15.80
CA LYS A 735 -13.30 -0.65 15.40
C LYS A 735 -11.92 -1.00 14.84
N PHE A 736 -11.18 -1.84 15.55
CA PHE A 736 -9.90 -2.38 15.08
C PHE A 736 -10.00 -3.90 14.95
N ARG A 737 -9.65 -4.43 13.78
CA ARG A 737 -9.65 -5.87 13.48
C ARG A 737 -8.23 -6.34 13.20
N ASN A 738 -7.79 -7.43 13.84
CA ASN A 738 -6.47 -8.03 13.63
C ASN A 738 -5.30 -7.03 13.86
N ALA A 739 -5.43 -6.18 14.87
CA ALA A 739 -4.35 -5.28 15.29
C ALA A 739 -3.34 -6.02 16.20
N PHE A 740 -2.05 -5.76 16.03
CA PHE A 740 -0.97 -6.37 16.81
C PHE A 740 0.24 -5.44 16.94
N THR A 741 1.06 -5.72 17.95
CA THR A 741 2.40 -5.13 18.10
C THR A 741 3.45 -6.24 18.08
N LYS A 742 4.67 -5.92 17.64
CA LYS A 742 5.75 -6.91 17.55
C LYS A 742 7.12 -6.30 17.85
N TRP A 743 7.83 -6.89 18.80
CA TRP A 743 9.25 -6.63 19.01
C TRP A 743 10.07 -7.61 18.15
N LEU A 744 10.95 -7.08 17.31
CA LEU A 744 11.74 -7.84 16.34
C LEU A 744 12.90 -8.70 16.93
N ASN A 745 13.33 -8.55 18.19
CA ASN A 745 14.55 -9.17 18.76
C ASN A 745 14.39 -10.30 19.84
N GLY A 746 13.18 -10.82 20.09
CA GLY A 746 12.92 -12.10 20.78
C GLY A 746 13.69 -12.52 22.07
N GLY A 747 13.08 -12.31 23.26
CA GLY A 747 13.17 -13.18 24.47
C GLY A 747 12.96 -12.47 25.84
N PRO A 748 12.53 -13.12 26.96
CA PRO A 748 11.46 -14.11 27.21
C PRO A 748 10.13 -13.52 27.79
N LYS A 749 9.04 -14.27 27.56
CA LYS A 749 7.74 -14.49 28.28
C LYS A 749 6.85 -13.34 28.83
N VAL A 750 5.70 -13.20 28.15
CA VAL A 750 4.28 -13.15 28.62
C VAL A 750 3.72 -11.90 29.36
N PHE A 751 2.55 -11.49 28.83
CA PHE A 751 1.38 -10.76 29.38
C PHE A 751 1.29 -10.53 30.91
N ALA A 752 0.83 -9.34 31.31
CA ALA A 752 0.34 -9.06 32.67
C ALA A 752 -1.21 -9.01 32.73
N PRO A 753 -1.84 -9.64 33.74
CA PRO A 753 -3.24 -9.43 34.10
C PRO A 753 -3.47 -8.29 35.13
N GLU A 754 -4.65 -7.69 35.01
CA GLU A 754 -5.52 -6.94 35.94
C GLU A 754 -5.04 -5.80 36.87
N SER A 755 -3.75 -5.59 37.18
CA SER A 755 -3.38 -4.65 38.28
C SER A 755 -2.42 -3.49 37.97
N CYS A 756 -2.12 -3.15 36.71
CA CYS A 756 -1.41 -1.89 36.39
C CYS A 756 -2.29 -0.62 36.52
N LEU A 757 -3.37 -0.72 37.30
CA LEU A 757 -3.95 0.40 38.03
C LEU A 757 -3.05 0.69 39.22
N LEU A 758 -2.36 1.84 39.17
CA LEU A 758 -1.75 2.53 40.31
C LEU A 758 -0.39 1.98 40.83
N VAL A 759 0.52 2.94 41.04
CA VAL A 759 1.71 2.92 41.94
C VAL A 759 3.05 2.43 41.34
N CYS A 760 4.02 3.36 41.35
CA CYS A 760 5.49 3.21 41.49
C CYS A 760 5.97 1.83 42.04
N GLU A 761 7.08 1.19 41.65
CA GLU A 761 8.47 1.67 41.47
C GLU A 761 9.33 0.58 40.76
N LYS A 762 9.97 0.94 39.63
CA LYS A 762 11.10 0.29 38.91
C LYS A 762 11.10 -1.23 38.59
N LYS A 763 10.84 -1.57 37.31
CA LYS A 763 11.78 -2.15 36.30
C LYS A 763 11.03 -2.40 34.97
N TYR A 764 11.63 -1.99 33.86
CA TYR A 764 11.00 -1.68 32.56
C TYR A 764 10.70 -2.89 31.63
N GLY A 765 9.79 -2.67 30.66
CA GLY A 765 9.70 -3.43 29.41
C GLY A 765 8.29 -3.89 28.98
N CYS A 766 7.46 -3.02 28.39
CA CYS A 766 6.26 -3.39 27.63
C CYS A 766 5.82 -2.23 26.72
N ILE A 767 5.27 -2.52 25.53
CA ILE A 767 4.45 -1.58 24.75
C ILE A 767 3.00 -2.05 24.87
N GLN A 768 2.12 -1.24 25.46
CA GLN A 768 0.71 -1.59 25.54
C GLN A 768 0.08 -1.46 24.13
N CYS A 769 -0.76 -2.42 23.75
CA CYS A 769 -1.83 -2.13 22.81
C CYS A 769 -2.98 -1.61 23.67
N VAL A 770 -3.11 -0.28 23.83
CA VAL A 770 -4.25 0.29 24.55
C VAL A 770 -5.41 0.29 23.56
N LEU A 771 -6.07 -0.85 23.41
CA LEU A 771 -7.50 -0.83 23.11
C LEU A 771 -8.15 -0.48 24.44
N GLN A 772 -8.56 0.77 24.57
CA GLN A 772 -9.16 1.27 25.79
C GLN A 772 -10.49 0.48 26.02
N LYS A 773 -10.97 0.46 27.28
CA LYS A 773 -11.92 -0.53 27.83
C LYS A 773 -13.26 -0.59 27.05
N GLY A 774 -13.47 -1.64 26.24
CA GLY A 774 -14.82 -1.90 25.69
C GLY A 774 -14.96 -3.03 24.66
N SER A 775 -13.90 -3.51 24.02
CA SER A 775 -13.98 -4.54 22.98
C SER A 775 -13.53 -5.91 23.49
N ARG A 776 -14.44 -6.89 23.46
CA ARG A 776 -14.14 -8.30 23.80
C ARG A 776 -13.15 -8.87 22.77
N ARG A 777 -11.97 -9.26 23.24
CA ARG A 777 -11.05 -10.18 22.53
C ARG A 777 -11.75 -11.55 22.38
N LEU A 778 -11.83 -12.09 21.17
CA LEU A 778 -12.13 -13.50 20.94
C LEU A 778 -10.81 -14.25 20.70
N GLY A 779 -10.38 -15.06 21.67
CA GLY A 779 -9.34 -16.09 21.50
C GLY A 779 -8.04 -15.90 22.32
N PRO A 780 -7.43 -16.98 22.86
CA PRO A 780 -6.13 -16.95 23.52
C PRO A 780 -4.97 -16.94 22.51
N SER A 781 -3.78 -16.50 22.94
CA SER A 781 -2.52 -16.58 22.18
C SER A 781 -1.60 -17.57 22.89
N THR A 782 -1.09 -18.57 22.16
CA THR A 782 -0.16 -19.58 22.67
C THR A 782 0.99 -19.78 21.67
N ASP A 783 2.20 -19.30 21.93
CA ASP A 783 3.35 -20.16 21.60
C ASP A 783 4.56 -19.87 22.48
N SER A 784 5.17 -20.96 22.95
CA SER A 784 6.24 -21.00 23.93
C SER A 784 7.23 -22.09 23.52
N ASN A 785 8.28 -21.74 22.77
CA ASN A 785 9.57 -22.42 22.55
C ASN A 785 10.13 -21.92 21.19
N LYS A 786 11.44 -21.73 20.92
CA LYS A 786 12.72 -21.92 21.62
C LYS A 786 13.79 -21.15 20.82
N ASP A 787 14.82 -20.71 21.53
CA ASP A 787 16.23 -20.54 21.12
C ASP A 787 16.64 -19.55 19.98
N LYS A 788 17.19 -18.42 20.45
CA LYS A 788 18.23 -17.50 19.90
C LYS A 788 18.25 -17.15 18.41
N PRO A 789 18.22 -15.83 18.11
CA PRO A 789 18.89 -15.30 16.92
C PRO A 789 19.94 -14.23 17.25
N HIS A 790 21.07 -14.32 16.57
CA HIS A 790 21.94 -13.17 16.28
C HIS A 790 21.33 -12.46 15.06
N PHE A 791 21.02 -11.16 15.17
CA PHE A 791 20.55 -10.35 14.04
C PHE A 791 21.63 -9.35 13.61
N VAL A 792 21.76 -9.21 12.30
CA VAL A 792 22.37 -8.06 11.61
C VAL A 792 21.20 -7.18 11.19
N SER A 793 21.30 -5.87 11.44
CA SER A 793 20.27 -4.87 11.16
C SER A 793 19.80 -4.90 9.70
N ALA A 794 18.51 -4.61 9.49
CA ALA A 794 17.84 -4.58 8.20
C ALA A 794 18.50 -3.65 7.18
#